data_AF-A0A803KYT0-F1
#
_entry.id   AF-A0A803KYT0-F1
#
_cell.length_a   1.000
_cell.length_b   1.000
_cell.length_c   1.000
_cell.angle_alpha   90.00
_cell.angle_beta   90.00
_cell.angle_gamma   90.00
#
_symmetry.space_group_name_H-M   'P 1'
#
loop_
_entity.id
_entity.type
_entity.pdbx_description
1 polymer ?
#
loop_
_entity_poly.entity_id
_entity_poly.type
_entity_poly.pdbx_seq_one_letter_code
_entity_poly.pdbx_strand_id
1 'polypeptide(L)'
;MQCHHYIFPRFSLSLHRHHHHLFSLHSIRKSNPNSRILLKMSLSSSSSSISEEELKQQQKSHHLQTLQYHQQTKHHFTKFAKGPGRLDWANQPNPFRRYIDAPLISLQHFPIEEDEQQFSGGVPLYSSVFLSLPPPKPISFSSISQLLYDSLALSAWKTTGFSTWSLRVNPSSGNLHPTEAYIVAPAIGGLSNSGFVAHYAPKEHGLEIRAEIPAGFFDRGFPDDCFFVGFSSIFWREAWKYGERAFRYCNHDVGHAIAAVAIAAAELGWDVKLLDGLGFDDLEKLFGFESFPKLPIPSRPVKGKFSGIEFEHPDCVLAVFPRGGEEGFDVNFKDLSSRISEFSKLDWKGEPNVLSKEHVVWDIIYRTSEAVKKPLSVGESVIIDPFQCSGVCSDSSYKGLTVREVVRKRRSAVDMDGITVIHRDTFYQILLHCLPSGSRSGEKQGKQLALPFRALSWDSEVHAALFVHRVSGLPKGLYFLVRNENHLDDLRNAMRPEFTWRKPEGCPVDLPLYELAPGDCKELSKRLSCHQDIAGDGCFSLGMISHFEPTLQAKGAWMYPRLFWETGVLGQVLYLEAHAVGISATGIGCFFDDPVHEVLGLKGSDYQSLYHFTVGGPVIDKRIMSLPAYPGPEIDA
;
A
#
# COMPACT_ATOMS: atom_id res chain seq x y z
N MET A 1 -23.97 2.91 12.98
CA MET A 1 -24.60 3.50 11.79
C MET A 1 -24.40 2.54 10.63
N GLN A 2 -25.48 1.96 10.11
CA GLN A 2 -25.44 1.08 8.96
C GLN A 2 -24.91 1.89 7.76
N CYS A 3 -23.78 1.47 7.18
CA CYS A 3 -23.43 1.90 5.84
C CYS A 3 -24.59 1.50 4.93
N HIS A 4 -25.43 2.46 4.55
CA HIS A 4 -26.43 2.27 3.53
C HIS A 4 -25.71 1.96 2.22
N HIS A 5 -25.61 0.68 1.90
CA HIS A 5 -25.35 0.23 0.55
C HIS A 5 -26.69 -0.16 -0.06
N TYR A 6 -27.00 0.49 -1.17
CA TYR A 6 -28.14 0.22 -2.03
C TYR A 6 -28.14 -1.26 -2.43
N ILE A 7 -29.02 -2.04 -1.79
CA ILE A 7 -29.45 -3.34 -2.29
C ILE A 7 -30.61 -3.06 -3.25
N PHE A 8 -30.39 -3.20 -4.56
CA PHE A 8 -31.49 -3.31 -5.50
C PHE A 8 -31.85 -4.79 -5.73
N PRO A 9 -33.14 -5.16 -5.65
CA PRO A 9 -33.58 -6.54 -5.81
C PRO A 9 -33.55 -6.96 -7.28
N ARG A 10 -32.93 -8.12 -7.58
CA ARG A 10 -33.07 -8.77 -8.89
C ARG A 10 -34.50 -9.32 -9.02
N PHE A 11 -35.20 -8.86 -10.05
CA PHE A 11 -36.43 -9.48 -10.55
C PHE A 11 -36.16 -10.95 -10.94
N SER A 12 -36.92 -11.88 -10.35
CA SER A 12 -36.98 -13.27 -10.80
C SER A 12 -37.91 -13.37 -12.01
N LEU A 13 -37.41 -13.86 -13.14
CA LEU A 13 -38.25 -14.42 -14.18
C LEU A 13 -38.09 -15.94 -14.12
N SER A 14 -39.16 -16.60 -13.67
CA SER A 14 -39.34 -18.04 -13.76
C SER A 14 -39.58 -18.41 -15.22
N LEU A 15 -38.91 -19.45 -15.72
CA LEU A 15 -39.42 -20.26 -16.82
C LEU A 15 -39.09 -21.72 -16.53
N HIS A 16 -40.13 -22.49 -16.23
CA HIS A 16 -40.14 -23.94 -16.25
C HIS A 16 -39.88 -24.46 -17.67
N ARG A 17 -39.13 -25.57 -17.80
CA ARG A 17 -39.65 -26.81 -18.41
C ARG A 17 -38.71 -28.01 -18.22
N HIS A 18 -39.37 -29.14 -18.04
CA HIS A 18 -38.90 -30.49 -17.75
C HIS A 18 -37.93 -31.09 -18.78
N HIS A 19 -37.06 -32.00 -18.34
CA HIS A 19 -37.18 -33.42 -18.72
C HIS A 19 -36.35 -34.34 -17.79
N HIS A 20 -36.99 -35.42 -17.38
CA HIS A 20 -36.43 -36.57 -16.66
C HIS A 20 -35.34 -37.29 -17.47
N HIS A 21 -34.35 -37.87 -16.79
CA HIS A 21 -34.08 -39.31 -16.90
C HIS A 21 -33.28 -39.82 -15.69
N LEU A 22 -33.88 -40.78 -15.00
CA LEU A 22 -33.28 -41.68 -14.03
C LEU A 22 -32.30 -42.63 -14.74
N PHE A 23 -31.14 -42.91 -14.12
CA PHE A 23 -30.62 -44.28 -14.06
C PHE A 23 -29.90 -44.48 -12.73
N SER A 24 -30.21 -45.62 -12.12
CA SER A 24 -29.76 -46.12 -10.84
C SER A 24 -28.84 -47.33 -11.07
N LEU A 25 -28.04 -47.61 -10.03
CA LEU A 25 -27.61 -48.93 -9.53
C LEU A 25 -26.10 -49.25 -9.56
N HIS A 26 -25.57 -49.31 -8.33
CA HIS A 26 -24.83 -50.43 -7.73
C HIS A 26 -23.47 -50.85 -8.31
N SER A 27 -22.42 -50.83 -7.47
CA SER A 27 -21.97 -52.06 -6.80
C SER A 27 -20.86 -51.80 -5.78
N ILE A 28 -21.03 -52.44 -4.63
CA ILE A 28 -20.13 -52.58 -3.50
C ILE A 28 -19.06 -53.64 -3.82
N ARG A 29 -17.82 -53.48 -3.34
CA ARG A 29 -16.96 -54.60 -2.89
C ARG A 29 -15.98 -54.14 -1.81
N LYS A 30 -15.98 -54.88 -0.69
CA LYS A 30 -15.14 -54.74 0.51
C LYS A 30 -13.98 -55.76 0.49
N SER A 31 -12.95 -55.44 1.30
CA SER A 31 -11.96 -56.32 1.99
C SER A 31 -10.79 -56.86 1.12
N ASN A 32 -9.53 -57.00 1.58
CA ASN A 32 -8.90 -57.00 2.92
C ASN A 32 -7.34 -56.79 2.77
N PRO A 33 -6.47 -56.89 3.81
CA PRO A 33 -5.30 -56.02 4.01
C PRO A 33 -3.93 -56.73 3.84
N ASN A 34 -2.85 -55.99 4.14
CA ASN A 34 -1.45 -56.42 4.29
C ASN A 34 -0.59 -56.56 3.01
N SER A 35 0.19 -55.52 2.73
CA SER A 35 1.60 -55.68 2.32
C SER A 35 2.39 -54.42 2.68
N ARG A 36 3.23 -54.51 3.72
CA ARG A 36 4.31 -53.54 3.97
C ARG A 36 5.35 -53.69 2.87
N ILE A 37 5.52 -52.67 2.04
CA ILE A 37 6.69 -52.53 1.17
C ILE A 37 7.36 -51.22 1.56
N LEU A 38 8.52 -51.35 2.22
CA LEU A 38 9.47 -50.26 2.40
C LEU A 38 10.09 -49.94 1.03
N LEU A 39 9.64 -48.85 0.40
CA LEU A 39 10.38 -48.21 -0.68
C LEU A 39 11.21 -47.08 -0.07
N LYS A 40 12.51 -47.33 0.10
CA LYS A 40 13.51 -46.27 0.24
C LYS A 40 13.55 -45.51 -1.08
N MET A 41 12.91 -44.34 -1.13
CA MET A 41 13.15 -43.37 -2.20
C MET A 41 14.38 -42.53 -1.81
N SER A 42 15.48 -42.79 -2.51
CA SER A 42 16.64 -41.91 -2.55
C SER A 42 16.25 -40.60 -3.23
N LEU A 43 16.18 -39.51 -2.46
CA LEU A 43 16.12 -38.15 -3.00
C LEU A 43 17.49 -37.80 -3.59
N SER A 44 17.64 -38.00 -4.90
CA SER A 44 18.73 -37.37 -5.65
C SER A 44 18.36 -35.92 -5.92
N SER A 45 19.09 -35.00 -5.30
CA SER A 45 19.06 -33.58 -5.61
C SER A 45 19.67 -33.34 -7.01
N SER A 46 18.84 -33.38 -8.04
CA SER A 46 19.22 -32.87 -9.37
C SER A 46 18.85 -31.40 -9.45
N SER A 47 19.83 -30.51 -9.26
CA SER A 47 19.72 -29.11 -9.69
C SER A 47 19.73 -29.09 -11.22
N SER A 48 18.55 -29.17 -11.83
CA SER A 48 18.38 -28.95 -13.27
C SER A 48 18.53 -27.46 -13.55
N SER A 49 19.60 -27.06 -14.24
CA SER A 49 19.74 -25.73 -14.81
C SER A 49 18.59 -25.49 -15.80
N ILE A 50 17.69 -24.58 -15.48
CA ILE A 50 16.58 -24.17 -16.35
C ILE A 50 17.19 -23.59 -17.64
N SER A 51 16.72 -24.05 -18.79
CA SER A 51 17.18 -23.53 -20.09
C SER A 51 16.70 -22.09 -20.33
N GLU A 52 17.41 -21.32 -21.17
CA GLU A 52 16.99 -19.96 -21.53
C GLU A 52 15.58 -19.91 -22.15
N GLU A 53 15.17 -20.96 -22.87
CA GLU A 53 13.83 -21.07 -23.45
C GLU A 53 12.76 -21.26 -22.36
N GLU A 54 13.02 -22.09 -21.35
CA GLU A 54 12.12 -22.29 -20.21
C GLU A 54 11.96 -21.01 -19.36
N LEU A 55 13.06 -20.27 -19.14
CA LEU A 55 13.00 -18.97 -18.44
C LEU A 55 12.15 -17.95 -19.19
N LYS A 56 12.32 -17.85 -20.52
CA LYS A 56 11.51 -16.96 -21.38
C LYS A 56 10.04 -17.36 -21.36
N GLN A 57 9.75 -18.66 -21.41
CA GLN A 57 8.38 -19.18 -21.37
C GLN A 57 7.72 -18.92 -20.01
N GLN A 58 8.46 -19.07 -18.91
CA GLN A 58 8.00 -18.77 -17.57
C GLN A 58 7.70 -17.27 -17.40
N GLN A 59 8.61 -16.39 -17.81
CA GLN A 59 8.41 -14.94 -17.78
C GLN A 59 7.18 -14.53 -18.58
N LYS A 60 6.99 -15.09 -19.78
CA LYS A 60 5.79 -14.86 -20.60
C LYS A 60 4.51 -15.32 -19.89
N SER A 61 4.55 -16.47 -19.21
CA SER A 61 3.41 -16.96 -18.45
C SER A 61 3.07 -16.07 -17.26
N HIS A 62 4.08 -15.57 -16.53
CA HIS A 62 3.88 -14.67 -15.39
C HIS A 62 3.31 -13.32 -15.82
N HIS A 63 3.82 -12.79 -16.93
CA HIS A 63 3.30 -11.57 -17.55
C HIS A 63 1.82 -11.73 -17.93
N LEU A 64 1.46 -12.82 -18.62
CA LEU A 64 0.09 -13.11 -19.01
C LEU A 64 -0.86 -13.27 -17.80
N GLN A 65 -0.41 -13.96 -16.73
CA GLN A 65 -1.19 -14.12 -15.50
C GLN A 65 -1.51 -12.75 -14.86
N THR A 66 -0.57 -11.82 -14.92
CA THR A 66 -0.73 -10.46 -14.37
C THR A 66 -1.73 -9.64 -15.17
N LEU A 67 -1.64 -9.66 -16.50
CA LEU A 67 -2.62 -9.02 -17.38
C LEU A 67 -4.01 -9.62 -17.21
N GLN A 68 -4.10 -10.95 -17.07
CA GLN A 68 -5.35 -11.66 -16.82
C GLN A 68 -5.97 -11.22 -15.49
N TYR A 69 -5.19 -11.18 -14.40
CA TYR A 69 -5.68 -10.72 -13.11
C TYR A 69 -6.16 -9.27 -13.18
N HIS A 70 -5.39 -8.38 -13.81
CA HIS A 70 -5.81 -6.99 -13.98
C HIS A 70 -7.14 -6.93 -14.74
N GLN A 71 -7.26 -7.57 -15.91
CA GLN A 71 -8.48 -7.54 -16.70
C GLN A 71 -9.68 -8.17 -15.96
N GLN A 72 -9.49 -9.30 -15.28
CA GLN A 72 -10.55 -10.01 -14.56
C GLN A 72 -11.09 -9.21 -13.36
N THR A 73 -10.23 -8.41 -12.73
CA THR A 73 -10.57 -7.65 -11.52
C THR A 73 -11.05 -6.22 -11.80
N LYS A 74 -11.23 -5.84 -13.08
CA LYS A 74 -11.85 -4.56 -13.45
C LYS A 74 -13.32 -4.50 -13.02
N HIS A 75 -13.80 -3.28 -12.76
CA HIS A 75 -15.22 -3.02 -12.75
C HIS A 75 -15.66 -2.47 -14.12
N HIS A 76 -16.84 -2.89 -14.56
CA HIS A 76 -17.50 -2.41 -15.76
C HIS A 76 -18.90 -1.89 -15.38
N PHE A 77 -19.47 -0.99 -16.18
CA PHE A 77 -20.82 -0.45 -15.94
C PHE A 77 -21.89 -1.54 -15.75
N THR A 78 -21.74 -2.67 -16.45
CA THR A 78 -22.72 -3.77 -16.41
C THR A 78 -22.36 -4.85 -15.40
N LYS A 79 -21.14 -4.85 -14.84
CA LYS A 79 -20.65 -5.91 -13.95
C LYS A 79 -19.46 -5.44 -13.12
N PHE A 80 -19.56 -5.56 -11.80
CA PHE A 80 -18.43 -5.41 -10.89
C PHE A 80 -17.55 -6.68 -10.88
N ALA A 81 -16.25 -6.52 -10.55
CA ALA A 81 -15.35 -7.61 -10.18
C ALA A 81 -16.01 -8.55 -9.15
N LYS A 82 -15.63 -9.83 -9.20
CA LYS A 82 -16.29 -10.86 -8.40
C LYS A 82 -15.90 -10.74 -6.93
N GLY A 83 -16.89 -10.44 -6.09
CA GLY A 83 -16.78 -10.40 -4.63
C GLY A 83 -17.54 -11.54 -3.94
N PRO A 84 -17.56 -11.58 -2.59
CA PRO A 84 -18.23 -12.61 -1.79
C PRO A 84 -19.76 -12.62 -1.93
N GLY A 85 -20.36 -11.62 -2.59
CA GLY A 85 -21.81 -11.48 -2.80
C GLY A 85 -22.55 -10.95 -1.57
N ARG A 86 -22.29 -11.52 -0.38
CA ARG A 86 -22.77 -11.02 0.92
C ARG A 86 -21.62 -11.07 1.94
N LEU A 87 -21.55 -10.04 2.80
CA LEU A 87 -20.59 -10.01 3.89
C LEU A 87 -21.03 -10.91 5.05
N ASP A 88 -20.12 -11.77 5.48
CA ASP A 88 -20.26 -12.63 6.66
C ASP A 88 -19.58 -11.96 7.85
N TRP A 89 -20.31 -11.06 8.51
CA TRP A 89 -19.81 -10.27 9.65
C TRP A 89 -19.41 -11.11 10.85
N ALA A 90 -20.01 -12.30 11.04
CA ALA A 90 -19.64 -13.23 12.12
C ALA A 90 -18.29 -13.90 11.88
N ASN A 91 -17.76 -13.79 10.67
CA ASN A 91 -16.47 -14.31 10.24
C ASN A 91 -15.58 -13.18 9.68
N GLN A 92 -15.79 -11.94 10.13
CA GLN A 92 -14.89 -10.85 9.80
C GLN A 92 -13.48 -11.18 10.35
N PRO A 93 -12.42 -10.99 9.55
CA PRO A 93 -11.05 -11.21 10.00
C PRO A 93 -10.70 -10.29 11.17
N ASN A 94 -10.08 -10.86 12.20
CA ASN A 94 -9.47 -10.07 13.26
C ASN A 94 -8.44 -9.11 12.62
N PRO A 95 -8.57 -7.78 12.85
CA PRO A 95 -7.65 -6.81 12.26
C PRO A 95 -6.28 -6.78 12.96
N PHE A 96 -6.04 -7.61 13.97
CA PHE A 96 -4.81 -7.64 14.76
C PHE A 96 -4.17 -9.04 14.73
N ARG A 97 -3.05 -9.19 14.01
CA ARG A 97 -2.17 -10.36 14.16
C ARG A 97 -1.49 -10.24 15.53
N ARG A 98 -1.34 -11.39 16.17
CA ARG A 98 -0.53 -11.57 17.37
C ARG A 98 0.27 -12.85 17.18
N TYR A 99 1.52 -12.84 17.61
CA TYR A 99 2.33 -14.04 17.80
C TYR A 99 2.27 -14.43 19.27
N ILE A 100 1.31 -15.31 19.57
CA ILE A 100 1.04 -15.79 20.93
C ILE A 100 2.30 -16.43 21.49
N ASP A 101 2.61 -16.15 22.75
CA ASP A 101 3.82 -16.59 23.47
C ASP A 101 5.15 -15.95 23.04
N ALA A 102 5.17 -15.08 22.03
CA ALA A 102 6.35 -14.24 21.76
C ALA A 102 6.50 -13.18 22.89
N PRO A 103 7.73 -12.91 23.38
CA PRO A 103 7.96 -11.84 24.35
C PRO A 103 7.49 -10.48 23.81
N LEU A 104 6.57 -9.83 24.52
CA LEU A 104 6.01 -8.53 24.14
C LEU A 104 6.69 -7.40 24.93
N ILE A 105 7.21 -6.41 24.22
CA ILE A 105 7.78 -5.19 24.80
C ILE A 105 6.85 -4.03 24.45
N SER A 106 6.25 -3.39 25.46
CA SER A 106 5.43 -2.20 25.27
C SER A 106 6.28 -1.00 24.89
N LEU A 107 5.85 -0.27 23.86
CA LEU A 107 6.50 0.95 23.39
C LEU A 107 5.93 2.20 24.08
N GLN A 108 6.67 3.31 23.99
CA GLN A 108 6.23 4.59 24.54
C GLN A 108 5.18 5.26 23.65
N HIS A 109 4.15 5.83 24.26
CA HIS A 109 3.19 6.69 23.56
C HIS A 109 3.69 8.13 23.52
N PHE A 110 3.33 8.86 22.46
CA PHE A 110 3.67 10.27 22.27
C PHE A 110 2.39 11.07 21.96
N PRO A 111 1.45 11.22 22.91
CA PRO A 111 0.22 11.97 22.67
C PRO A 111 0.53 13.43 22.37
N ILE A 112 -0.21 14.01 21.43
CA ILE A 112 0.02 15.37 20.92
C ILE A 112 -0.09 16.43 22.03
N GLU A 113 -0.90 16.19 23.06
CA GLU A 113 -1.12 17.11 24.18
C GLU A 113 0.12 17.25 25.09
N GLU A 114 1.08 16.32 25.03
CA GLU A 114 2.30 16.32 25.85
C GLU A 114 3.52 16.91 25.11
N ASP A 115 3.42 17.17 23.80
CA ASP A 115 4.53 17.66 22.95
C ASP A 115 5.01 19.07 23.32
N GLU A 116 4.12 19.94 23.79
CA GLU A 116 4.44 21.34 24.10
C GLU A 116 5.38 21.49 25.31
N GLN A 117 5.49 20.46 26.17
CA GLN A 117 6.22 20.55 27.43
C GLN A 117 7.57 19.80 27.43
N GLN A 118 7.79 18.85 26.52
CA GLN A 118 8.97 17.95 26.57
C GLN A 118 10.10 18.30 25.61
N PHE A 119 9.87 19.08 24.54
CA PHE A 119 10.89 19.33 23.51
C PHE A 119 11.49 20.75 23.56
N SER A 120 12.69 20.86 24.12
CA SER A 120 13.48 22.10 24.16
C SER A 120 14.00 22.59 22.79
N GLY A 121 13.74 21.85 21.70
CA GLY A 121 14.17 22.14 20.33
C GLY A 121 13.06 22.32 19.29
N GLY A 122 11.77 22.26 19.71
CA GLY A 122 10.61 22.36 18.82
C GLY A 122 10.34 21.11 17.97
N VAL A 123 9.07 20.76 17.80
CA VAL A 123 8.61 19.66 16.91
C VAL A 123 8.57 20.19 15.47
N PRO A 124 9.07 19.47 14.45
CA PRO A 124 9.14 19.99 13.09
C PRO A 124 7.74 20.21 12.49
N LEU A 125 7.58 21.32 11.78
CA LEU A 125 6.36 21.62 11.01
C LEU A 125 6.24 20.67 9.82
N TYR A 126 5.01 20.28 9.48
CA TYR A 126 4.76 19.40 8.33
C TYR A 126 5.34 19.96 7.03
N SER A 127 5.24 21.26 6.77
CA SER A 127 5.81 21.87 5.56
C SER A 127 7.34 21.83 5.55
N SER A 128 7.99 21.91 6.72
CA SER A 128 9.45 22.02 6.82
C SER A 128 10.19 20.77 6.35
N VAL A 129 9.63 19.57 6.57
CA VAL A 129 10.31 18.31 6.20
C VAL A 129 10.47 18.12 4.69
N PHE A 130 9.64 18.79 3.87
CA PHE A 130 9.78 18.79 2.41
C PHE A 130 10.88 19.73 1.92
N LEU A 131 11.40 20.62 2.77
CA LEU A 131 12.47 21.56 2.45
C LEU A 131 13.83 21.07 2.96
N SER A 132 13.85 20.59 4.20
CA SER A 132 15.03 20.01 4.83
C SER A 132 14.62 19.09 5.99
N LEU A 133 15.44 18.07 6.24
CA LEU A 133 15.26 17.23 7.42
C LEU A 133 15.84 17.92 8.67
N PRO A 134 15.22 17.76 9.85
CA PRO A 134 15.82 18.19 11.11
C PRO A 134 17.09 17.38 11.41
N PRO A 135 17.92 17.82 12.38
CA PRO A 135 19.06 17.04 12.83
C PRO A 135 18.63 15.62 13.24
N PRO A 136 19.35 14.57 12.80
CA PRO A 136 18.97 13.20 13.09
C PRO A 136 18.96 12.92 14.60
N LYS A 137 17.86 12.34 15.10
CA LYS A 137 17.83 11.76 16.45
C LYS A 137 18.60 10.42 16.47
N PRO A 138 19.20 10.02 17.59
CA PRO A 138 19.81 8.69 17.70
C PRO A 138 18.75 7.58 17.62
N ILE A 139 19.13 6.41 17.11
CA ILE A 139 18.29 5.21 17.20
C ILE A 139 18.28 4.73 18.66
N SER A 140 17.09 4.65 19.25
CA SER A 140 16.90 4.30 20.66
C SER A 140 15.51 3.70 20.87
N PHE A 141 15.25 3.10 22.03
CA PHE A 141 13.90 2.67 22.41
C PHE A 141 12.84 3.76 22.20
N SER A 142 13.15 5.00 22.58
CA SER A 142 12.21 6.13 22.48
C SER A 142 11.95 6.55 21.04
N SER A 143 13.00 6.68 20.21
CA SER A 143 12.83 7.08 18.82
C SER A 143 12.22 5.98 17.94
N ILE A 144 12.48 4.70 18.22
CA ILE A 144 11.77 3.57 17.59
C ILE A 144 10.29 3.55 18.00
N SER A 145 9.99 3.79 19.28
CA SER A 145 8.61 3.92 19.75
C SER A 145 7.89 5.05 19.00
N GLN A 146 8.53 6.22 18.89
CA GLN A 146 7.98 7.39 18.20
C GLN A 146 7.74 7.10 16.71
N LEU A 147 8.71 6.51 16.01
CA LEU A 147 8.56 6.15 14.59
C LEU A 147 7.31 5.29 14.37
N LEU A 148 7.15 4.23 15.17
CA LEU A 148 6.01 3.30 15.04
C LEU A 148 4.68 3.98 15.44
N TYR A 149 4.71 4.87 16.43
CA TYR A 149 3.56 5.65 16.88
C TYR A 149 3.03 6.60 15.79
N ASP A 150 3.96 7.23 15.06
CA ASP A 150 3.69 8.25 14.05
C ASP A 150 3.53 7.68 12.62
N SER A 151 3.67 6.36 12.43
CA SER A 151 3.54 5.70 11.12
C SER A 151 2.52 4.56 11.04
N LEU A 152 2.47 3.68 12.05
CA LEU A 152 1.78 2.37 11.95
C LEU A 152 0.80 2.10 13.10
N ALA A 153 0.85 2.89 14.17
CA ALA A 153 -0.02 2.74 15.34
C ALA A 153 -1.50 3.06 15.06
N LEU A 154 -2.34 2.71 16.03
CA LEU A 154 -3.71 3.21 16.09
C LEU A 154 -3.71 4.72 16.26
N SER A 155 -4.54 5.42 15.50
CA SER A 155 -4.67 6.89 15.53
C SER A 155 -5.90 7.37 16.30
N ALA A 156 -6.93 6.54 16.40
CA ALA A 156 -8.12 6.74 17.21
C ALA A 156 -8.98 5.48 17.19
N TRP A 157 -9.99 5.43 18.05
CA TRP A 157 -11.15 4.56 17.85
C TRP A 157 -12.37 5.38 17.50
N LYS A 158 -13.28 4.78 16.73
CA LYS A 158 -14.59 5.37 16.42
C LYS A 158 -15.68 4.45 16.93
N THR A 159 -16.74 5.05 17.45
CA THR A 159 -17.91 4.28 17.92
C THR A 159 -19.21 4.96 17.54
N THR A 160 -20.20 4.15 17.16
CA THR A 160 -21.59 4.59 16.91
C THR A 160 -22.56 3.44 17.14
N GLY A 161 -23.52 3.64 18.03
CA GLY A 161 -24.43 2.58 18.45
C GLY A 161 -23.65 1.44 19.11
N PHE A 162 -23.75 0.24 18.55
CA PHE A 162 -23.08 -0.97 19.06
C PHE A 162 -21.79 -1.34 18.31
N SER A 163 -21.31 -0.48 17.40
CA SER A 163 -20.13 -0.78 16.58
C SER A 163 -18.98 0.14 16.98
N THR A 164 -17.82 -0.47 17.24
CA THR A 164 -16.58 0.23 17.55
C THR A 164 -15.48 -0.30 16.62
N TRP A 165 -14.67 0.58 16.04
CA TRP A 165 -13.58 0.17 15.17
C TRP A 165 -12.35 1.07 15.37
N SER A 166 -11.17 0.47 15.22
CA SER A 166 -9.90 1.18 15.28
C SER A 166 -9.60 1.87 13.96
N LEU A 167 -8.96 3.02 14.03
CA LEU A 167 -8.32 3.69 12.91
C LEU A 167 -6.80 3.62 13.11
N ARG A 168 -6.03 3.54 12.01
CA ARG A 168 -4.57 3.59 12.04
C ARG A 168 -4.06 4.89 11.44
N VAL A 169 -2.77 5.15 11.60
CA VAL A 169 -2.08 6.29 10.98
C VAL A 169 -2.04 6.17 9.46
N ASN A 170 -1.85 4.97 8.92
CA ASN A 170 -2.03 4.67 7.51
C ASN A 170 -3.50 4.25 7.23
N PRO A 171 -4.09 4.70 6.11
CA PRO A 171 -5.43 4.29 5.70
C PRO A 171 -5.42 2.83 5.20
N SER A 172 -6.60 2.23 5.17
CA SER A 172 -6.80 0.89 4.60
C SER A 172 -8.18 0.78 3.95
N SER A 173 -8.25 0.05 2.84
CA SER A 173 -9.48 -0.17 2.09
C SER A 173 -10.57 -0.81 2.96
N GLY A 174 -11.61 -0.03 3.30
CA GLY A 174 -12.68 -0.53 4.17
C GLY A 174 -12.25 -0.80 5.62
N ASN A 175 -11.11 -0.25 6.04
CA ASN A 175 -10.57 -0.37 7.39
C ASN A 175 -10.26 -1.83 7.80
N LEU A 176 -9.68 -2.62 6.87
CA LEU A 176 -9.41 -4.05 7.04
C LEU A 176 -7.96 -4.35 7.43
N HIS A 177 -7.04 -3.44 7.16
CA HIS A 177 -5.63 -3.45 7.56
C HIS A 177 -4.92 -4.77 7.23
N PRO A 178 -4.73 -5.14 5.95
CA PRO A 178 -4.03 -6.35 5.54
C PRO A 178 -2.52 -6.31 5.85
N THR A 179 -1.94 -5.12 5.95
CA THR A 179 -0.49 -4.92 6.09
C THR A 179 -0.03 -5.05 7.55
N GLU A 180 0.84 -6.03 7.80
CA GLU A 180 1.56 -6.18 9.07
C GLU A 180 2.99 -5.65 8.93
N ALA A 181 3.63 -5.35 10.07
CA ALA A 181 4.94 -4.72 10.12
C ALA A 181 5.93 -5.45 11.02
N TYR A 182 7.19 -5.41 10.63
CA TYR A 182 8.30 -6.08 11.31
C TYR A 182 9.46 -5.11 11.52
N ILE A 183 10.18 -5.26 12.63
CA ILE A 183 11.45 -4.59 12.89
C ILE A 183 12.55 -5.63 12.86
N VAL A 184 13.59 -5.41 12.06
CA VAL A 184 14.86 -6.15 12.15
C VAL A 184 15.92 -5.14 12.53
N ALA A 185 16.57 -5.31 13.68
CA ALA A 185 17.45 -4.28 14.23
C ALA A 185 18.68 -4.88 14.92
N PRO A 186 19.78 -4.12 15.02
CA PRO A 186 20.85 -4.45 15.95
C PRO A 186 20.35 -4.37 17.40
N ALA A 187 21.24 -4.62 18.37
CA ALA A 187 20.89 -4.43 19.77
C ALA A 187 20.52 -2.96 20.03
N ILE A 188 19.35 -2.73 20.62
CA ILE A 188 18.87 -1.40 21.00
C ILE A 188 18.51 -1.46 22.48
N GLY A 189 19.21 -0.66 23.29
CA GLY A 189 18.97 -0.58 24.73
C GLY A 189 17.50 -0.28 25.03
N GLY A 190 16.89 -1.08 25.92
CA GLY A 190 15.47 -1.02 26.26
C GLY A 190 14.56 -1.91 25.39
N LEU A 191 15.04 -2.37 24.22
CA LEU A 191 14.35 -3.35 23.38
C LEU A 191 15.00 -4.74 23.48
N SER A 192 16.29 -4.84 23.18
CA SER A 192 17.01 -6.12 23.23
C SER A 192 18.50 -5.89 23.40
N ASN A 193 19.16 -6.79 24.13
CA ASN A 193 20.62 -6.79 24.32
C ASN A 193 21.37 -7.45 23.15
N SER A 194 20.65 -8.12 22.25
CA SER A 194 21.14 -8.70 21.00
C SER A 194 20.32 -8.16 19.83
N GLY A 195 20.84 -8.30 18.60
CA GLY A 195 20.04 -8.00 17.41
C GLY A 195 18.82 -8.91 17.34
N PHE A 196 17.74 -8.44 16.73
CA PHE A 196 16.44 -9.12 16.80
C PHE A 196 15.57 -8.92 15.55
N VAL A 197 14.63 -9.84 15.37
CA VAL A 197 13.42 -9.67 14.54
C VAL A 197 12.22 -9.56 15.48
N ALA A 198 11.35 -8.57 15.25
CA ALA A 198 10.12 -8.40 16.01
C ALA A 198 8.94 -8.11 15.09
N HIS A 199 7.77 -8.66 15.42
CA HIS A 199 6.49 -8.26 14.83
C HIS A 199 5.94 -7.06 15.61
N TYR A 200 5.44 -6.05 14.91
CA TYR A 200 4.79 -4.89 15.54
C TYR A 200 3.31 -5.16 15.77
N ALA A 201 2.89 -5.16 17.04
CA ALA A 201 1.51 -5.38 17.46
C ALA A 201 0.81 -4.02 17.69
N PRO A 202 0.02 -3.51 16.72
CA PRO A 202 -0.47 -2.14 16.77
C PRO A 202 -1.53 -1.89 17.84
N LYS A 203 -2.30 -2.90 18.25
CA LYS A 203 -3.32 -2.75 19.31
C LYS A 203 -2.68 -2.50 20.68
N GLU A 204 -1.54 -3.13 20.91
CA GLU A 204 -0.76 -3.05 22.14
C GLU A 204 0.26 -1.90 22.10
N HIS A 205 0.50 -1.35 20.90
CA HIS A 205 1.66 -0.51 20.62
C HIS A 205 2.93 -1.15 21.20
N GLY A 206 3.25 -2.34 20.71
CA GLY A 206 4.34 -3.15 21.25
C GLY A 206 5.06 -3.97 20.19
N LEU A 207 6.25 -4.47 20.55
CA LEU A 207 7.05 -5.36 19.72
C LEU A 207 7.04 -6.77 20.31
N GLU A 208 6.58 -7.73 19.51
CA GLU A 208 6.66 -9.16 19.79
C GLU A 208 7.99 -9.69 19.26
N ILE A 209 8.96 -9.94 20.13
CA ILE A 209 10.30 -10.41 19.76
C ILE A 209 10.20 -11.85 19.24
N ARG A 210 10.44 -12.01 17.94
CA ARG A 210 10.28 -13.28 17.23
C ARG A 210 11.57 -14.09 17.21
N ALA A 211 12.72 -13.46 17.03
CA ALA A 211 14.00 -14.16 16.95
C ALA A 211 15.15 -13.23 17.32
N GLU A 212 16.27 -13.81 17.77
CA GLU A 212 17.56 -13.12 17.86
C GLU A 212 18.34 -13.35 16.57
N ILE A 213 19.02 -12.33 16.03
CA ILE A 213 19.74 -12.43 14.76
C ILE A 213 21.26 -12.54 14.99
N PRO A 214 22.03 -13.03 14.00
CA PRO A 214 23.48 -13.12 14.12
C PRO A 214 24.14 -11.77 14.39
N ALA A 215 25.14 -11.74 15.27
CA ALA A 215 25.95 -10.56 15.53
C ALA A 215 26.64 -10.09 14.24
N GLY A 216 26.73 -8.77 14.07
CA GLY A 216 27.35 -8.15 12.91
C GLY A 216 26.55 -8.26 11.60
N PHE A 217 25.25 -8.56 11.67
CA PHE A 217 24.38 -8.58 10.49
C PHE A 217 24.38 -7.23 9.77
N PHE A 218 24.44 -6.10 10.48
CA PHE A 218 24.42 -4.75 9.91
C PHE A 218 25.82 -4.21 9.54
N ASP A 219 26.90 -4.81 10.03
CA ASP A 219 28.30 -4.29 9.89
C ASP A 219 28.81 -4.19 8.45
N ARG A 220 28.07 -4.72 7.46
CA ARG A 220 28.49 -4.75 6.05
C ARG A 220 27.44 -4.13 5.14
N GLY A 221 27.79 -3.01 4.51
CA GLY A 221 26.97 -2.34 3.51
C GLY A 221 25.88 -1.43 4.07
N PHE A 222 25.86 -1.18 5.38
CA PHE A 222 24.93 -0.24 6.03
C PHE A 222 25.71 0.69 6.98
N PRO A 223 25.18 1.90 7.27
CA PRO A 223 25.73 2.74 8.31
C PRO A 223 25.52 2.11 9.70
N ASP A 224 26.35 2.51 10.67
CA ASP A 224 26.31 1.98 12.04
C ASP A 224 24.91 2.06 12.69
N ASP A 225 24.19 3.15 12.41
CA ASP A 225 22.83 3.39 12.87
C ASP A 225 21.79 2.99 11.80
N CYS A 226 21.74 1.71 11.41
CA CYS A 226 20.73 1.20 10.47
C CYS A 226 19.85 0.13 11.12
N PHE A 227 18.57 0.14 10.79
CA PHE A 227 17.64 -0.94 11.06
C PHE A 227 16.63 -1.06 9.93
N PHE A 228 15.86 -2.15 9.93
CA PHE A 228 14.87 -2.41 8.90
C PHE A 228 13.44 -2.35 9.44
N VAL A 229 12.57 -1.79 8.61
CA VAL A 229 11.11 -1.92 8.73
C VAL A 229 10.61 -2.80 7.59
N GLY A 230 10.10 -3.98 7.92
CA GLY A 230 9.53 -4.94 6.97
C GLY A 230 8.00 -4.84 6.90
N PHE A 231 7.44 -5.15 5.73
CA PHE A 231 6.00 -5.26 5.54
C PHE A 231 5.61 -6.61 4.95
N SER A 232 4.47 -7.12 5.41
CA SER A 232 3.81 -8.30 4.86
C SER A 232 2.31 -8.04 4.71
N SER A 233 1.63 -8.84 3.91
CA SER A 233 0.20 -8.74 3.67
C SER A 233 -0.53 -10.04 4.00
N ILE A 234 -1.66 -9.92 4.68
CA ILE A 234 -2.62 -11.02 4.87
C ILE A 234 -3.79 -10.80 3.92
N PHE A 235 -3.68 -11.35 2.70
CA PHE A 235 -4.65 -11.11 1.63
C PHE A 235 -6.10 -11.44 2.02
N TRP A 236 -6.29 -12.38 2.94
CA TRP A 236 -7.61 -12.75 3.44
C TRP A 236 -8.39 -11.57 4.04
N ARG A 237 -7.71 -10.65 4.74
CA ARG A 237 -8.37 -9.51 5.38
C ARG A 237 -9.16 -8.69 4.36
N GLU A 238 -8.53 -8.38 3.23
CA GLU A 238 -9.18 -7.68 2.10
C GLU A 238 -10.12 -8.61 1.31
N ALA A 239 -9.72 -9.86 1.08
CA ALA A 239 -10.49 -10.80 0.24
C ALA A 239 -11.83 -11.22 0.86
N TRP A 240 -11.94 -11.16 2.20
CA TRP A 240 -13.20 -11.34 2.91
C TRP A 240 -14.28 -10.35 2.45
N LYS A 241 -13.90 -9.11 2.13
CA LYS A 241 -14.82 -8.05 1.68
C LYS A 241 -14.86 -7.91 0.17
N TYR A 242 -13.70 -7.90 -0.48
CA TYR A 242 -13.58 -7.46 -1.88
C TYR A 242 -13.35 -8.59 -2.88
N GLY A 243 -13.25 -9.84 -2.41
CA GLY A 243 -13.02 -11.01 -3.25
C GLY A 243 -11.80 -10.84 -4.15
N GLU A 244 -11.97 -11.05 -5.45
CA GLU A 244 -10.85 -11.09 -6.40
C GLU A 244 -10.04 -9.78 -6.45
N ARG A 245 -10.63 -8.62 -6.13
CA ARG A 245 -9.94 -7.32 -6.21
C ARG A 245 -8.99 -7.06 -5.04
N ALA A 246 -9.05 -7.89 -3.99
CA ALA A 246 -8.29 -7.70 -2.75
C ALA A 246 -6.78 -7.57 -2.96
N PHE A 247 -6.19 -8.29 -3.92
CA PHE A 247 -4.75 -8.18 -4.17
C PHE A 247 -4.34 -6.78 -4.66
N ARG A 248 -5.23 -6.02 -5.31
CA ARG A 248 -4.98 -4.60 -5.60
C ARG A 248 -4.92 -3.77 -4.32
N TYR A 249 -5.91 -3.96 -3.44
CA TYR A 249 -6.07 -3.18 -2.21
C TYR A 249 -4.96 -3.44 -1.19
N CYS A 250 -4.53 -4.70 -1.01
CA CYS A 250 -3.36 -5.01 -0.17
C CYS A 250 -2.13 -4.21 -0.60
N ASN A 251 -1.89 -4.10 -1.91
CA ASN A 251 -0.73 -3.38 -2.41
C ASN A 251 -0.87 -1.85 -2.32
N HIS A 252 -2.08 -1.28 -2.43
CA HIS A 252 -2.25 0.14 -2.08
C HIS A 252 -1.90 0.41 -0.61
N ASP A 253 -2.33 -0.47 0.29
CA ASP A 253 -2.09 -0.35 1.73
C ASP A 253 -0.59 -0.43 2.07
N VAL A 254 0.18 -1.30 1.39
CA VAL A 254 1.66 -1.33 1.48
C VAL A 254 2.26 0.01 1.06
N GLY A 255 1.81 0.58 -0.06
CA GLY A 255 2.26 1.90 -0.52
C GLY A 255 1.97 3.01 0.49
N HIS A 256 0.78 3.00 1.09
CA HIS A 256 0.40 3.91 2.17
C HIS A 256 1.30 3.75 3.40
N ALA A 257 1.66 2.51 3.77
CA ALA A 257 2.53 2.21 4.90
C ALA A 257 3.98 2.67 4.65
N ILE A 258 4.53 2.46 3.44
CA ILE A 258 5.85 2.96 3.03
C ILE A 258 5.93 4.47 3.21
N ALA A 259 4.93 5.20 2.69
CA ALA A 259 4.89 6.65 2.81
C ALA A 259 4.71 7.13 4.26
N ALA A 260 3.92 6.42 5.07
CA ALA A 260 3.76 6.75 6.48
C ALA A 260 5.07 6.61 7.25
N VAL A 261 5.83 5.54 7.02
CA VAL A 261 7.16 5.35 7.62
C VAL A 261 8.14 6.41 7.12
N ALA A 262 8.15 6.72 5.83
CA ALA A 262 9.04 7.75 5.27
C ALA A 262 8.80 9.14 5.88
N ILE A 263 7.54 9.55 6.08
CA ILE A 263 7.22 10.84 6.70
C ILE A 263 7.53 10.85 8.21
N ALA A 264 7.22 9.77 8.93
CA ALA A 264 7.55 9.66 10.36
C ALA A 264 9.07 9.60 10.61
N ALA A 265 9.82 8.95 9.72
CA ALA A 265 11.28 8.95 9.74
C ALA A 265 11.84 10.37 9.47
N ALA A 266 11.27 11.09 8.52
CA ALA A 266 11.67 12.46 8.21
C ALA A 266 11.53 13.40 9.43
N GLU A 267 10.47 13.25 10.25
CA GLU A 267 10.31 13.97 11.52
C GLU A 267 11.48 13.73 12.51
N LEU A 268 12.09 12.54 12.47
CA LEU A 268 13.22 12.15 13.31
C LEU A 268 14.58 12.52 12.70
N GLY A 269 14.59 13.17 11.53
CA GLY A 269 15.82 13.45 10.78
C GLY A 269 16.42 12.22 10.11
N TRP A 270 15.62 11.17 9.92
CA TRP A 270 16.02 9.92 9.30
C TRP A 270 15.59 9.87 7.83
N ASP A 271 16.24 8.99 7.09
CA ASP A 271 15.92 8.68 5.71
C ASP A 271 15.53 7.21 5.57
N VAL A 272 14.85 6.89 4.48
CA VAL A 272 14.27 5.57 4.24
C VAL A 272 14.55 5.14 2.81
N LYS A 273 15.02 3.90 2.62
CA LYS A 273 15.21 3.31 1.29
C LYS A 273 14.73 1.87 1.20
N LEU A 274 13.94 1.58 0.18
CA LEU A 274 13.48 0.25 -0.16
C LEU A 274 14.64 -0.61 -0.66
N LEU A 275 14.85 -1.76 0.00
CA LEU A 275 15.83 -2.77 -0.41
C LEU A 275 15.24 -3.70 -1.49
N ASP A 276 14.78 -3.11 -2.60
CA ASP A 276 14.02 -3.82 -3.63
C ASP A 276 14.85 -4.89 -4.35
N GLY A 277 16.18 -4.89 -4.22
CA GLY A 277 17.04 -5.92 -4.79
C GLY A 277 16.85 -7.31 -4.15
N LEU A 278 16.31 -7.40 -2.93
CA LEU A 278 15.98 -8.67 -2.29
C LEU A 278 14.84 -9.40 -3.03
N GLY A 279 14.96 -10.73 -3.12
CA GLY A 279 13.92 -11.57 -3.70
C GLY A 279 12.86 -11.99 -2.68
N PHE A 280 11.76 -12.56 -3.18
CA PHE A 280 10.69 -13.11 -2.35
C PHE A 280 11.21 -14.10 -1.30
N ASP A 281 12.07 -15.05 -1.72
CA ASP A 281 12.64 -16.07 -0.85
C ASP A 281 13.55 -15.48 0.25
N ASP A 282 14.20 -14.34 -0.02
CA ASP A 282 14.99 -13.63 0.99
C ASP A 282 14.08 -13.03 2.06
N LEU A 283 12.95 -12.44 1.66
CA LEU A 283 11.99 -11.86 2.59
C LEU A 283 11.27 -12.94 3.41
N GLU A 284 10.98 -14.12 2.83
CA GLU A 284 10.43 -15.25 3.59
C GLU A 284 11.37 -15.67 4.73
N LYS A 285 12.68 -15.74 4.46
CA LYS A 285 13.71 -16.04 5.47
C LYS A 285 13.81 -14.95 6.51
N LEU A 286 13.88 -13.70 6.06
CA LEU A 286 14.07 -12.53 6.92
C LEU A 286 12.97 -12.40 7.98
N PHE A 287 11.72 -12.76 7.64
CA PHE A 287 10.57 -12.69 8.55
C PHE A 287 10.16 -14.04 9.16
N GLY A 288 10.84 -15.13 8.81
CA GLY A 288 10.57 -16.46 9.38
C GLY A 288 9.36 -17.19 8.79
N PHE A 289 8.95 -16.80 7.59
CA PHE A 289 7.75 -17.32 6.92
C PHE A 289 8.01 -18.62 6.14
N GLU A 290 9.26 -19.05 5.95
CA GLU A 290 9.58 -20.33 5.29
C GLU A 290 8.90 -21.55 5.94
N SER A 291 8.63 -21.45 7.24
CA SER A 291 7.95 -22.50 8.02
C SER A 291 6.45 -22.59 7.75
N PHE A 292 5.86 -21.57 7.10
CA PHE A 292 4.43 -21.54 6.84
C PHE A 292 4.02 -22.56 5.76
N PRO A 293 2.95 -23.36 5.99
CA PRO A 293 2.45 -24.28 4.99
C PRO A 293 2.08 -23.59 3.68
N LYS A 294 2.58 -24.12 2.57
CA LYS A 294 2.20 -23.66 1.24
C LYS A 294 0.73 -23.99 0.96
N LEU A 295 -0.04 -22.97 0.59
CA LEU A 295 -1.46 -23.13 0.25
C LEU A 295 -1.60 -23.82 -1.13
N PRO A 296 -2.32 -24.96 -1.23
CA PRO A 296 -2.66 -25.53 -2.53
C PRO A 296 -3.65 -24.61 -3.24
N ILE A 297 -3.26 -24.04 -4.38
CA ILE A 297 -4.11 -23.09 -5.11
C ILE A 297 -5.17 -23.87 -5.91
N PRO A 298 -6.48 -23.72 -5.61
CA PRO A 298 -7.52 -24.44 -6.31
C PRO A 298 -7.73 -23.92 -7.75
N SER A 299 -8.44 -24.70 -8.57
CA SER A 299 -8.74 -24.32 -9.95
C SER A 299 -9.79 -23.19 -10.09
N ARG A 300 -10.55 -22.94 -9.01
CA ARG A 300 -11.64 -21.97 -8.89
C ARG A 300 -11.80 -21.54 -7.43
N PRO A 301 -12.64 -20.54 -7.11
CA PRO A 301 -12.86 -20.17 -5.73
C PRO A 301 -13.52 -21.30 -4.92
N VAL A 302 -12.99 -21.56 -3.72
CA VAL A 302 -13.47 -22.61 -2.80
C VAL A 302 -13.62 -22.05 -1.40
N LYS A 303 -14.78 -22.29 -0.78
CA LYS A 303 -15.04 -21.98 0.63
C LYS A 303 -14.69 -23.19 1.50
N GLY A 304 -14.07 -22.95 2.65
CA GLY A 304 -13.69 -24.01 3.59
C GLY A 304 -12.84 -23.48 4.74
N LYS A 305 -12.21 -24.40 5.49
CA LYS A 305 -11.24 -24.04 6.53
C LYS A 305 -9.84 -24.20 5.96
N PHE A 306 -9.16 -23.08 5.77
CA PHE A 306 -7.83 -23.05 5.17
C PHE A 306 -6.93 -22.16 6.03
N SER A 307 -6.33 -22.73 7.07
CA SER A 307 -5.46 -21.97 7.97
C SER A 307 -4.32 -21.27 7.22
N GLY A 308 -3.82 -21.87 6.13
CA GLY A 308 -2.75 -21.26 5.34
C GLY A 308 -3.13 -20.08 4.44
N ILE A 309 -4.40 -19.68 4.41
CA ILE A 309 -4.82 -18.42 3.77
C ILE A 309 -4.50 -17.20 4.61
N GLU A 310 -4.38 -17.38 5.93
CA GLU A 310 -4.06 -16.30 6.86
C GLU A 310 -2.56 -16.08 7.01
N PHE A 311 -1.72 -16.91 6.37
CA PHE A 311 -0.29 -16.67 6.35
C PHE A 311 0.06 -15.41 5.60
N GLU A 312 1.14 -14.81 6.07
CA GLU A 312 1.61 -13.52 5.60
C GLU A 312 2.42 -13.69 4.33
N HIS A 313 2.07 -12.90 3.31
CA HIS A 313 2.87 -12.74 2.11
C HIS A 313 3.93 -11.66 2.38
N PRO A 314 5.23 -11.94 2.30
CA PRO A 314 6.24 -10.91 2.47
C PRO A 314 6.22 -9.94 1.28
N ASP A 315 6.02 -8.65 1.56
CA ASP A 315 5.91 -7.63 0.52
C ASP A 315 7.28 -6.97 0.27
N CYS A 316 7.84 -6.31 1.29
CA CYS A 316 9.09 -5.57 1.17
C CYS A 316 9.79 -5.29 2.50
N VAL A 317 11.00 -4.74 2.41
CA VAL A 317 11.76 -4.24 3.55
C VAL A 317 12.43 -2.90 3.23
N LEU A 318 12.33 -1.98 4.18
CA LEU A 318 12.88 -0.63 4.13
C LEU A 318 14.09 -0.55 5.06
N ALA A 319 15.23 -0.07 4.58
CA ALA A 319 16.30 0.40 5.44
C ALA A 319 15.99 1.80 5.95
N VAL A 320 16.08 1.97 7.28
CA VAL A 320 15.87 3.25 7.97
C VAL A 320 17.17 3.62 8.69
N PHE A 321 17.64 4.85 8.46
CA PHE A 321 18.94 5.29 8.93
C PHE A 321 18.95 6.81 9.18
N PRO A 322 19.67 7.31 10.20
CA PRO A 322 19.95 8.73 10.38
C PRO A 322 20.59 9.35 9.15
N ARG A 323 20.12 10.53 8.74
CA ARG A 323 20.77 11.26 7.66
C ARG A 323 22.04 11.94 8.18
N GLY A 324 23.17 11.24 8.07
CA GLY A 324 24.50 11.77 8.38
C GLY A 324 25.36 11.90 7.11
N GLY A 325 25.59 13.12 6.62
CA GLY A 325 26.51 13.39 5.51
C GLY A 325 26.01 13.01 4.10
N GLU A 326 26.84 13.27 3.08
CA GLU A 326 26.56 13.01 1.66
C GLU A 326 26.91 11.57 1.21
N GLU A 327 27.44 10.74 2.12
CA GLU A 327 27.89 9.39 1.79
C GLU A 327 26.71 8.41 1.83
N GLY A 328 26.23 8.01 0.65
CA GLY A 328 25.32 6.87 0.53
C GLY A 328 26.03 5.56 0.91
N PHE A 329 25.27 4.58 1.36
CA PHE A 329 25.78 3.22 1.57
C PHE A 329 25.49 2.33 0.37
N ASP A 330 26.44 1.48 0.01
CA ASP A 330 26.32 0.50 -1.07
C ASP A 330 25.99 -0.89 -0.50
N VAL A 331 24.78 -1.35 -0.79
CA VAL A 331 24.31 -2.69 -0.42
C VAL A 331 24.55 -3.67 -1.56
N ASN A 332 25.47 -4.62 -1.36
CA ASN A 332 25.58 -5.80 -2.22
C ASN A 332 24.48 -6.82 -1.87
N PHE A 333 23.44 -6.91 -2.70
CA PHE A 333 22.30 -7.80 -2.43
C PHE A 333 22.66 -9.29 -2.40
N LYS A 334 23.70 -9.73 -3.12
CA LYS A 334 24.16 -11.13 -3.06
C LYS A 334 24.76 -11.46 -1.71
N ASP A 335 25.58 -10.57 -1.15
CA ASP A 335 26.14 -10.74 0.19
C ASP A 335 25.04 -10.62 1.26
N LEU A 336 24.09 -9.69 1.10
CA LEU A 336 22.95 -9.56 2.01
C LEU A 336 22.07 -10.82 2.00
N SER A 337 21.71 -11.36 0.83
CA SER A 337 20.97 -12.62 0.68
C SER A 337 21.70 -13.80 1.33
N SER A 338 23.03 -13.86 1.19
CA SER A 338 23.86 -14.87 1.85
C SER A 338 23.78 -14.77 3.37
N ARG A 339 23.81 -13.55 3.94
CA ARG A 339 23.61 -13.32 5.38
C ARG A 339 22.20 -13.69 5.84
N ILE A 340 21.18 -13.32 5.06
CA ILE A 340 19.76 -13.62 5.33
C ILE A 340 19.52 -15.14 5.31
N SER A 341 20.30 -15.92 4.56
CA SER A 341 20.17 -17.39 4.54
C SER A 341 20.45 -18.05 5.91
N GLU A 342 21.13 -17.36 6.83
CA GLU A 342 21.28 -17.83 8.21
C GLU A 342 19.98 -17.68 9.04
N PHE A 343 19.01 -16.88 8.57
CA PHE A 343 17.74 -16.66 9.28
C PHE A 343 16.86 -17.91 9.34
N SER A 344 17.03 -18.83 8.39
CA SER A 344 16.36 -20.14 8.38
C SER A 344 16.73 -21.03 9.58
N LYS A 345 17.83 -20.69 10.28
CA LYS A 345 18.33 -21.46 11.44
C LYS A 345 17.96 -20.82 12.78
N LEU A 346 17.27 -19.68 12.77
CA LEU A 346 16.91 -18.97 14.00
C LEU A 346 15.80 -19.68 14.76
N ASP A 347 15.81 -19.49 16.07
CA ASP A 347 14.74 -19.93 16.95
C ASP A 347 13.58 -18.92 16.89
N TRP A 348 12.59 -19.21 16.05
CA TRP A 348 11.40 -18.38 15.86
C TRP A 348 10.38 -18.64 16.97
N LYS A 349 10.06 -17.58 17.72
CA LYS A 349 9.19 -17.60 18.90
C LYS A 349 7.77 -17.17 18.55
N GLY A 350 6.81 -17.84 19.16
CA GLY A 350 5.40 -17.50 19.14
C GLY A 350 4.66 -17.91 17.86
N GLU A 351 3.37 -18.20 18.03
CA GLU A 351 2.49 -18.76 17.01
C GLU A 351 1.45 -17.72 16.55
N PRO A 352 1.20 -17.57 15.24
CA PRO A 352 0.21 -16.61 14.76
C PRO A 352 -1.21 -17.02 15.23
N ASN A 353 -1.96 -16.05 15.75
CA ASN A 353 -3.37 -16.24 16.09
C ASN A 353 -4.25 -16.58 14.86
N VAL A 354 -5.44 -17.13 15.07
CA VAL A 354 -6.40 -17.34 13.98
C VAL A 354 -7.25 -16.07 13.79
N LEU A 355 -7.39 -15.59 12.55
CA LEU A 355 -8.13 -14.37 12.24
C LEU A 355 -9.60 -14.62 11.89
N SER A 356 -9.91 -15.78 11.32
CA SER A 356 -11.25 -16.16 10.88
C SER A 356 -11.48 -17.67 11.03
N LYS A 357 -12.75 -18.06 11.21
CA LYS A 357 -13.14 -19.47 11.38
C LYS A 357 -13.21 -20.22 10.06
N GLU A 358 -13.60 -19.52 8.99
CA GLU A 358 -13.71 -20.03 7.63
C GLU A 358 -13.13 -19.03 6.62
N HIS A 359 -12.84 -19.51 5.41
CA HIS A 359 -12.20 -18.74 4.37
C HIS A 359 -12.81 -19.04 3.00
N VAL A 360 -12.60 -18.11 2.07
CA VAL A 360 -12.78 -18.35 0.64
C VAL A 360 -11.43 -18.17 -0.04
N VAL A 361 -10.89 -19.23 -0.62
CA VAL A 361 -9.68 -19.13 -1.46
C VAL A 361 -10.11 -18.51 -2.78
N TRP A 362 -9.67 -17.29 -3.05
CA TRP A 362 -9.81 -16.66 -4.37
C TRP A 362 -8.57 -17.01 -5.20
N ASP A 363 -8.65 -18.06 -6.00
CA ASP A 363 -7.51 -18.67 -6.69
C ASP A 363 -6.69 -17.67 -7.50
N ILE A 364 -7.34 -16.71 -8.16
CA ILE A 364 -6.67 -15.70 -8.97
C ILE A 364 -5.74 -14.77 -8.17
N ILE A 365 -6.00 -14.55 -6.88
CA ILE A 365 -5.10 -13.78 -6.00
C ILE A 365 -3.78 -14.53 -5.85
N TYR A 366 -3.86 -15.80 -5.45
CA TYR A 366 -2.69 -16.61 -5.13
C TYR A 366 -1.89 -17.02 -6.38
N ARG A 367 -2.55 -17.27 -7.52
CA ARG A 367 -1.82 -17.48 -8.79
C ARG A 367 -1.04 -16.24 -9.19
N THR A 368 -1.64 -15.07 -9.00
CA THR A 368 -0.97 -13.80 -9.31
C THR A 368 0.15 -13.52 -8.34
N SER A 369 -0.03 -13.76 -7.03
CA SER A 369 1.03 -13.57 -6.04
C SER A 369 2.24 -14.47 -6.30
N GLU A 370 2.05 -15.69 -6.80
CA GLU A 370 3.15 -16.55 -7.26
C GLU A 370 3.83 -16.01 -8.52
N ALA A 371 3.06 -15.54 -9.52
CA ALA A 371 3.59 -15.03 -10.78
C ALA A 371 4.41 -13.74 -10.63
N VAL A 372 4.12 -12.94 -9.60
CA VAL A 372 4.76 -11.64 -9.34
C VAL A 372 5.86 -11.72 -8.28
N LYS A 373 6.28 -12.92 -7.87
CA LYS A 373 7.44 -13.09 -6.98
C LYS A 373 8.68 -12.49 -7.63
N LYS A 374 9.30 -11.55 -6.94
CA LYS A 374 10.53 -10.91 -7.40
C LYS A 374 11.72 -11.85 -7.15
N PRO A 375 12.60 -12.08 -8.15
CA PRO A 375 13.88 -12.75 -7.92
C PRO A 375 14.91 -11.80 -7.26
N LEU A 376 15.95 -12.38 -6.68
CA LEU A 376 17.12 -11.62 -6.21
C LEU A 376 17.79 -10.89 -7.39
N SER A 377 18.03 -9.59 -7.23
CA SER A 377 18.78 -8.77 -8.19
C SER A 377 20.29 -8.87 -7.93
N VAL A 378 20.99 -9.76 -8.63
CA VAL A 378 22.45 -9.92 -8.46
C VAL A 378 23.19 -8.80 -9.20
N GLY A 379 24.00 -8.01 -8.48
CA GLY A 379 24.87 -6.97 -9.06
C GLY A 379 24.24 -5.58 -9.11
N GLU A 380 23.01 -5.42 -8.65
CA GLU A 380 22.44 -4.11 -8.34
C GLU A 380 22.98 -3.64 -6.98
N SER A 381 23.22 -2.34 -6.85
CA SER A 381 23.53 -1.67 -5.58
C SER A 381 22.46 -0.64 -5.26
N VAL A 382 22.23 -0.43 -3.96
CA VAL A 382 21.45 0.73 -3.51
C VAL A 382 22.35 1.94 -3.56
N ILE A 383 21.94 2.97 -4.30
CA ILE A 383 22.56 4.30 -4.26
C ILE A 383 21.56 5.23 -3.58
N ILE A 384 22.01 5.94 -2.55
CA ILE A 384 21.19 6.94 -1.87
C ILE A 384 21.39 8.26 -2.61
N ASP A 385 20.42 8.61 -3.45
CA ASP A 385 20.43 9.91 -4.11
C ASP A 385 20.27 11.05 -3.08
N PRO A 386 20.93 12.21 -3.31
CA PRO A 386 20.74 13.38 -2.47
C PRO A 386 19.27 13.77 -2.40
N PHE A 387 18.79 14.02 -1.18
CA PHE A 387 17.45 14.55 -0.94
C PHE A 387 17.17 15.78 -1.80
N GLN A 388 16.03 15.78 -2.49
CA GLN A 388 15.53 16.95 -3.20
C GLN A 388 14.35 17.55 -2.47
N CYS A 389 14.42 18.87 -2.25
CA CYS A 389 13.32 19.61 -1.68
C CYS A 389 12.15 19.69 -2.67
N SER A 390 10.94 19.76 -2.14
CA SER A 390 9.75 20.01 -2.95
C SER A 390 9.61 21.50 -3.27
N GLY A 391 8.87 21.80 -4.34
CA GLY A 391 8.59 23.19 -4.72
C GLY A 391 7.63 23.86 -3.74
N VAL A 392 7.82 25.17 -3.55
CA VAL A 392 6.96 26.03 -2.74
C VAL A 392 6.25 27.03 -3.64
N CYS A 393 4.93 27.03 -3.60
CA CYS A 393 4.05 27.98 -4.26
C CYS A 393 3.21 28.78 -3.25
N SER A 394 2.81 28.17 -2.12
CA SER A 394 2.01 28.85 -1.11
C SER A 394 2.16 28.23 0.28
N ASP A 395 3.26 28.53 0.97
CA ASP A 395 3.45 28.10 2.38
C ASP A 395 2.36 28.62 3.31
N SER A 396 1.78 29.79 3.00
CA SER A 396 0.65 30.37 3.74
C SER A 396 -0.64 29.52 3.67
N SER A 397 -0.70 28.53 2.78
CA SER A 397 -1.86 27.62 2.67
C SER A 397 -1.92 26.62 3.84
N TYR A 398 -0.80 26.32 4.49
CA TYR A 398 -0.77 25.37 5.60
C TYR A 398 -1.25 25.99 6.91
N LYS A 399 -1.82 25.14 7.78
CA LYS A 399 -2.31 25.55 9.10
C LYS A 399 -1.24 25.62 10.19
N GLY A 400 0.04 25.51 9.83
CA GLY A 400 1.16 25.52 10.80
C GLY A 400 1.21 24.29 11.69
N LEU A 401 0.67 23.16 11.23
CA LEU A 401 0.65 21.90 11.98
C LEU A 401 2.03 21.23 11.98
N THR A 402 2.34 20.53 13.08
CA THR A 402 3.50 19.64 13.14
C THR A 402 3.30 18.38 12.28
N VAL A 403 4.39 17.68 11.95
CA VAL A 403 4.32 16.39 11.24
C VAL A 403 3.42 15.42 12.01
N ARG A 404 3.67 15.23 13.32
CA ARG A 404 2.88 14.37 14.19
C ARG A 404 1.40 14.71 14.18
N GLU A 405 1.04 15.99 14.28
CA GLU A 405 -0.36 16.39 14.19
C GLU A 405 -1.01 15.97 12.89
N VAL A 406 -0.32 16.16 11.76
CA VAL A 406 -0.87 15.80 10.45
C VAL A 406 -1.05 14.29 10.31
N VAL A 407 -0.01 13.49 10.60
CA VAL A 407 -0.08 12.02 10.44
C VAL A 407 -1.08 11.38 11.40
N ARG A 408 -1.16 11.88 12.65
CA ARG A 408 -2.03 11.32 13.70
C ARG A 408 -3.50 11.76 13.59
N LYS A 409 -3.78 13.00 13.16
CA LYS A 409 -5.15 13.57 13.11
C LYS A 409 -5.83 13.44 11.75
N ARG A 410 -5.10 13.18 10.67
CA ARG A 410 -5.69 12.95 9.34
C ARG A 410 -6.72 11.83 9.35
N ARG A 411 -7.87 12.04 8.69
CA ARG A 411 -8.92 11.03 8.51
C ARG A 411 -9.38 10.97 7.05
N SER A 412 -9.84 9.79 6.63
CA SER A 412 -10.54 9.62 5.36
C SER A 412 -11.94 10.22 5.46
N ALA A 413 -12.29 11.10 4.53
CA ALA A 413 -13.64 11.64 4.42
C ALA A 413 -14.62 10.51 4.03
N VAL A 414 -15.74 10.40 4.75
CA VAL A 414 -16.82 9.47 4.37
C VAL A 414 -17.68 10.08 3.26
N ASP A 415 -17.77 11.40 3.23
CA ASP A 415 -18.47 12.17 2.21
C ASP A 415 -17.86 13.58 2.09
N MET A 416 -18.14 14.28 0.99
CA MET A 416 -17.68 15.65 0.71
C MET A 416 -18.86 16.62 0.71
N ASP A 417 -18.65 17.85 1.21
CA ASP A 417 -19.72 18.82 1.45
C ASP A 417 -20.31 19.47 0.19
N GLY A 418 -19.67 19.31 -0.97
CA GLY A 418 -20.13 19.87 -2.24
C GLY A 418 -20.02 21.39 -2.34
N ILE A 419 -19.46 22.09 -1.36
CA ILE A 419 -19.42 23.56 -1.28
C ILE A 419 -18.02 24.14 -0.99
N THR A 420 -17.12 23.37 -0.37
CA THR A 420 -15.77 23.84 -0.05
C THR A 420 -14.99 24.17 -1.33
N VAL A 421 -14.31 25.31 -1.30
CA VAL A 421 -13.48 25.84 -2.38
C VAL A 421 -12.06 26.03 -1.86
N ILE A 422 -11.06 25.61 -2.63
CA ILE A 422 -9.65 25.94 -2.36
C ILE A 422 -9.11 26.95 -3.37
N HIS A 423 -8.10 27.71 -2.99
CA HIS A 423 -7.42 28.61 -3.91
C HIS A 423 -6.52 27.83 -4.88
N ARG A 424 -6.31 28.35 -6.10
CA ARG A 424 -5.42 27.75 -7.10
C ARG A 424 -4.02 27.49 -6.55
N ASP A 425 -3.48 28.40 -5.76
CA ASP A 425 -2.11 28.25 -5.25
C ASP A 425 -2.03 27.12 -4.20
N THR A 426 -3.09 26.91 -3.42
CA THR A 426 -3.22 25.74 -2.54
C THR A 426 -3.29 24.45 -3.37
N PHE A 427 -4.06 24.44 -4.46
CA PHE A 427 -4.11 23.31 -5.38
C PHE A 427 -2.74 22.99 -5.99
N TYR A 428 -2.01 23.99 -6.48
CA TYR A 428 -0.66 23.81 -7.01
C TYR A 428 0.33 23.35 -5.94
N GLN A 429 0.24 23.85 -4.72
CA GLN A 429 1.09 23.41 -3.62
C GLN A 429 0.91 21.90 -3.34
N ILE A 430 -0.34 21.43 -3.26
CA ILE A 430 -0.64 20.00 -3.09
C ILE A 430 -0.01 19.17 -4.23
N LEU A 431 -0.13 19.63 -5.47
CA LEU A 431 0.40 18.89 -6.62
C LEU A 431 1.94 18.93 -6.70
N LEU A 432 2.59 19.99 -6.25
CA LEU A 432 4.06 20.05 -6.16
C LEU A 432 4.62 18.97 -5.22
N HIS A 433 3.91 18.67 -4.12
CA HIS A 433 4.28 17.57 -3.22
C HIS A 433 3.94 16.19 -3.78
N CYS A 434 3.10 16.10 -4.81
CA CYS A 434 2.82 14.86 -5.55
C CYS A 434 3.92 14.50 -6.57
N LEU A 435 4.87 15.40 -6.82
CA LEU A 435 5.95 15.18 -7.78
C LEU A 435 7.08 14.32 -7.19
N PRO A 436 7.60 13.35 -7.95
CA PRO A 436 8.60 12.42 -7.43
C PRO A 436 9.97 13.06 -7.25
N SER A 437 10.36 14.03 -8.08
CA SER A 437 11.75 14.53 -8.16
C SER A 437 12.01 15.80 -7.35
N GLY A 438 10.98 16.40 -6.75
CA GLY A 438 11.09 17.70 -6.07
C GLY A 438 11.09 18.88 -7.06
N SER A 439 11.57 20.05 -6.63
CA SER A 439 11.72 21.24 -7.49
C SER A 439 13.20 21.49 -7.76
N ARG A 440 13.62 21.21 -9.00
CA ARG A 440 14.94 21.54 -9.53
C ARG A 440 14.77 22.24 -10.86
N SER A 441 15.16 23.51 -10.89
CA SER A 441 15.11 24.33 -12.09
C SER A 441 15.82 23.63 -13.26
N GLY A 442 15.06 23.22 -14.27
CA GLY A 442 15.56 22.65 -15.52
C GLY A 442 15.77 21.13 -15.54
N GLU A 443 15.54 20.42 -14.43
CA GLU A 443 15.54 18.95 -14.43
C GLU A 443 14.12 18.40 -14.65
N LYS A 444 14.03 17.31 -15.42
CA LYS A 444 12.76 16.63 -15.69
C LYS A 444 12.26 15.87 -14.48
N GLN A 445 10.95 15.89 -14.25
CA GLN A 445 10.29 15.00 -13.31
C GLN A 445 10.38 13.54 -13.78
N GLY A 446 10.58 12.62 -12.84
CA GLY A 446 10.52 11.17 -13.07
C GLY A 446 11.20 10.39 -11.96
N LYS A 447 12.45 10.74 -11.64
CA LYS A 447 13.22 10.09 -10.56
C LYS A 447 12.56 10.33 -9.21
N GLN A 448 12.53 9.31 -8.36
CA GLN A 448 11.94 9.44 -7.03
C GLN A 448 12.99 9.92 -6.01
N LEU A 449 13.03 11.24 -5.79
CA LEU A 449 14.07 11.93 -5.02
C LEU A 449 13.52 12.79 -3.87
N ALA A 450 12.25 13.20 -3.96
CA ALA A 450 11.56 13.96 -2.94
C ALA A 450 10.81 13.05 -1.96
N LEU A 451 10.49 13.57 -0.78
CA LEU A 451 9.66 12.85 0.18
C LEU A 451 8.20 12.76 -0.29
N PRO A 452 7.50 11.65 0.02
CA PRO A 452 8.02 10.38 0.53
C PRO A 452 8.53 9.43 -0.57
N PHE A 453 8.45 9.83 -1.84
CA PHE A 453 8.75 8.99 -3.00
C PHE A 453 10.16 8.42 -3.02
N ARG A 454 11.15 9.13 -2.48
CA ARG A 454 12.55 8.70 -2.41
C ARG A 454 12.81 7.38 -1.71
N ALA A 455 11.82 6.90 -0.94
CA ALA A 455 11.82 5.57 -0.40
C ALA A 455 11.82 4.48 -1.48
N LEU A 456 11.23 4.69 -2.67
CA LEU A 456 11.22 3.67 -3.73
C LEU A 456 12.48 3.78 -4.62
N SER A 457 12.71 2.73 -5.41
CA SER A 457 13.98 2.52 -6.13
C SER A 457 13.84 2.50 -7.66
N TRP A 458 12.68 2.85 -8.19
CA TRP A 458 12.42 2.99 -9.63
C TRP A 458 11.92 4.40 -9.96
N ASP A 459 12.08 4.81 -11.22
CA ASP A 459 11.48 6.05 -11.75
C ASP A 459 9.95 5.95 -11.75
N SER A 460 9.26 7.06 -11.51
CA SER A 460 7.80 7.13 -11.43
C SER A 460 7.12 6.58 -12.69
N GLU A 461 6.22 5.64 -12.49
CA GLU A 461 5.42 5.02 -13.56
C GLU A 461 3.95 5.45 -13.49
N VAL A 462 3.57 6.23 -12.48
CA VAL A 462 2.17 6.61 -12.21
C VAL A 462 1.96 8.11 -12.41
N HIS A 463 0.99 8.48 -13.24
CA HIS A 463 0.53 9.84 -13.48
C HIS A 463 -0.86 10.07 -12.87
N ALA A 464 -1.42 11.27 -13.00
CA ALA A 464 -2.79 11.54 -12.52
C ALA A 464 -3.62 12.32 -13.53
N ALA A 465 -4.81 11.81 -13.86
CA ALA A 465 -5.86 12.55 -14.54
C ALA A 465 -6.77 13.20 -13.48
N LEU A 466 -6.90 14.52 -13.48
CA LEU A 466 -7.60 15.29 -12.45
C LEU A 466 -8.89 15.90 -13.00
N PHE A 467 -9.98 15.74 -12.25
CA PHE A 467 -11.26 16.39 -12.49
C PHE A 467 -11.38 17.56 -11.51
N VAL A 468 -11.19 18.79 -12.00
CA VAL A 468 -11.19 20.00 -11.19
C VAL A 468 -12.61 20.58 -11.12
N HIS A 469 -13.13 20.76 -9.89
CA HIS A 469 -14.53 21.15 -9.66
C HIS A 469 -14.68 22.51 -8.97
N ARG A 470 -13.91 22.77 -7.91
CA ARG A 470 -14.06 23.95 -7.02
C ARG A 470 -12.69 24.49 -6.58
N VAL A 471 -11.90 24.92 -7.55
CA VAL A 471 -10.61 25.59 -7.32
C VAL A 471 -10.73 27.03 -7.81
N SER A 472 -10.76 28.01 -6.90
CA SER A 472 -10.89 29.42 -7.28
C SER A 472 -9.61 29.91 -7.98
N GLY A 473 -9.76 30.61 -9.10
CA GLY A 473 -8.63 31.08 -9.92
C GLY A 473 -8.14 30.06 -10.95
N LEU A 474 -8.76 28.87 -11.03
CA LEU A 474 -8.49 27.84 -12.02
C LEU A 474 -9.82 27.43 -12.70
N PRO A 475 -9.89 27.34 -14.04
CA PRO A 475 -11.08 26.84 -14.71
C PRO A 475 -11.47 25.42 -14.25
N LYS A 476 -12.77 25.10 -14.30
CA LYS A 476 -13.21 23.72 -14.14
C LYS A 476 -12.86 22.94 -15.39
N GLY A 477 -12.44 21.69 -15.23
CA GLY A 477 -12.10 20.85 -16.37
C GLY A 477 -11.38 19.58 -16.01
N LEU A 478 -10.95 18.90 -17.06
CA LEU A 478 -10.06 17.75 -17.01
C LEU A 478 -8.62 18.23 -17.19
N TYR A 479 -7.76 17.85 -16.25
CA TYR A 479 -6.34 18.16 -16.22
C TYR A 479 -5.52 16.86 -16.13
N PHE A 480 -4.23 16.94 -16.40
CA PHE A 480 -3.31 15.82 -16.31
C PHE A 480 -1.98 16.25 -15.69
N LEU A 481 -1.58 15.58 -14.61
CA LEU A 481 -0.29 15.75 -13.96
C LEU A 481 0.67 14.66 -14.45
N VAL A 482 1.69 15.07 -15.18
CA VAL A 482 2.71 14.17 -15.73
C VAL A 482 3.86 14.04 -14.73
N ARG A 483 3.82 13.01 -13.88
CA ARG A 483 4.86 12.78 -12.87
C ARG A 483 6.20 12.27 -13.42
N ASN A 484 6.22 11.76 -14.66
CA ASN A 484 7.44 11.39 -15.37
C ASN A 484 7.38 11.97 -16.79
N GLU A 485 8.20 13.01 -17.03
CA GLU A 485 8.18 13.77 -18.27
C GLU A 485 8.76 12.99 -19.46
N ASN A 486 9.44 11.86 -19.23
CA ASN A 486 9.85 10.97 -20.32
C ASN A 486 8.65 10.28 -20.99
N HIS A 487 7.51 10.20 -20.30
CA HIS A 487 6.27 9.61 -20.85
C HIS A 487 5.37 10.66 -21.54
N LEU A 488 5.74 11.95 -21.54
CA LEU A 488 4.85 13.02 -21.99
C LEU A 488 4.42 12.88 -23.46
N ASP A 489 5.36 12.60 -24.35
CA ASP A 489 5.07 12.48 -25.78
C ASP A 489 4.23 11.23 -26.08
N ASP A 490 4.53 10.11 -25.41
CA ASP A 490 3.76 8.88 -25.51
C ASP A 490 2.33 9.06 -24.99
N LEU A 491 2.15 9.74 -23.86
CA LEU A 491 0.84 10.10 -23.32
C LEU A 491 0.04 10.98 -24.29
N ARG A 492 0.67 11.99 -24.90
CA ARG A 492 0.01 12.85 -25.90
C ARG A 492 -0.47 12.07 -27.11
N ASN A 493 0.34 11.12 -27.58
CA ASN A 493 0.02 10.27 -28.73
C ASN A 493 -1.06 9.23 -28.40
N ALA A 494 -1.06 8.69 -27.18
CA ALA A 494 -1.99 7.65 -26.74
C ALA A 494 -3.37 8.18 -26.34
N MET A 495 -3.46 9.45 -25.93
CA MET A 495 -4.70 10.08 -25.48
C MET A 495 -5.46 10.75 -26.63
N ARG A 496 -6.67 11.26 -26.34
CA ARG A 496 -7.53 11.92 -27.34
C ARG A 496 -6.77 13.06 -28.06
N PRO A 497 -6.78 13.10 -29.40
CA PRO A 497 -6.09 14.15 -30.16
C PRO A 497 -6.73 15.54 -29.99
N GLU A 498 -7.97 15.62 -29.50
CA GLU A 498 -8.65 16.89 -29.24
C GLU A 498 -8.20 17.57 -27.94
N PHE A 499 -7.42 16.89 -27.08
CA PHE A 499 -6.96 17.48 -25.83
C PHE A 499 -5.94 18.60 -26.05
N THR A 500 -6.10 19.68 -25.30
CA THR A 500 -5.32 20.91 -25.51
C THR A 500 -3.88 20.83 -25.02
N TRP A 501 -3.60 20.00 -24.01
CA TRP A 501 -2.29 19.88 -23.35
C TRP A 501 -1.67 21.25 -22.98
N ARG A 502 -2.50 22.18 -22.52
CA ARG A 502 -2.10 23.57 -22.25
C ARG A 502 -1.67 23.72 -20.80
N LYS A 503 -0.50 24.30 -20.53
CA LYS A 503 -0.10 24.62 -19.16
C LYS A 503 -1.06 25.69 -18.58
N PRO A 504 -1.71 25.46 -17.43
CA PRO A 504 -2.69 26.40 -16.89
C PRO A 504 -2.05 27.73 -16.48
N GLU A 505 -2.85 28.80 -16.46
CA GLU A 505 -2.37 30.12 -16.03
C GLU A 505 -1.90 30.10 -14.57
N GLY A 506 -0.78 30.78 -14.30
CA GLY A 506 -0.16 30.85 -12.98
C GLY A 506 0.43 29.52 -12.49
N CYS A 507 0.44 28.46 -13.31
CA CYS A 507 1.02 27.17 -12.94
C CYS A 507 2.56 27.29 -12.80
N PRO A 508 3.15 26.82 -11.68
CA PRO A 508 4.60 26.80 -11.49
C PRO A 508 5.33 26.16 -12.66
N VAL A 509 6.52 26.69 -13.00
CA VAL A 509 7.33 26.20 -14.14
C VAL A 509 7.64 24.72 -13.99
N ASP A 510 8.07 24.30 -12.80
CA ASP A 510 8.45 22.92 -12.49
C ASP A 510 7.26 21.98 -12.24
N LEU A 511 6.02 22.47 -12.36
CA LEU A 511 4.81 21.65 -12.25
C LEU A 511 4.31 21.23 -13.64
N PRO A 512 4.54 19.97 -14.09
CA PRO A 512 4.09 19.45 -15.38
C PRO A 512 2.59 19.09 -15.35
N LEU A 513 1.76 20.10 -15.08
CA LEU A 513 0.31 20.04 -15.11
C LEU A 513 -0.21 20.65 -16.41
N TYR A 514 -1.15 19.95 -17.05
CA TYR A 514 -1.74 20.38 -18.31
C TYR A 514 -3.27 20.31 -18.24
N GLU A 515 -3.94 21.35 -18.71
CA GLU A 515 -5.37 21.33 -19.00
C GLU A 515 -5.60 20.56 -20.31
N LEU A 516 -6.48 19.54 -20.23
CA LEU A 516 -6.85 18.71 -21.37
C LEU A 516 -8.15 19.19 -22.02
N ALA A 517 -9.16 19.49 -21.21
CA ALA A 517 -10.45 19.98 -21.68
C ALA A 517 -11.17 20.82 -20.61
N PRO A 518 -11.64 22.04 -20.91
CA PRO A 518 -12.45 22.81 -19.99
C PRO A 518 -13.88 22.23 -19.89
N GLY A 519 -14.52 22.38 -18.73
CA GLY A 519 -15.91 21.97 -18.54
C GLY A 519 -16.24 21.52 -17.12
N ASP A 520 -17.54 21.40 -16.83
CA ASP A 520 -17.98 20.83 -15.55
C ASP A 520 -17.90 19.30 -15.58
N CYS A 521 -16.89 18.75 -14.90
CA CYS A 521 -16.66 17.31 -14.85
C CYS A 521 -17.31 16.59 -13.66
N LYS A 522 -18.16 17.23 -12.85
CA LYS A 522 -18.71 16.62 -11.62
C LYS A 522 -19.50 15.34 -11.89
N GLU A 523 -20.44 15.38 -12.82
CA GLU A 523 -21.25 14.18 -13.17
C GLU A 523 -20.39 13.09 -13.81
N LEU A 524 -19.36 13.49 -14.55
CA LEU A 524 -18.41 12.56 -15.14
C LEU A 524 -17.61 11.82 -14.06
N SER A 525 -16.99 12.55 -13.13
CA SER A 525 -16.18 11.96 -12.05
C SER A 525 -17.03 11.03 -11.17
N LYS A 526 -18.26 11.44 -10.80
CA LYS A 526 -19.22 10.59 -10.09
C LYS A 526 -19.44 9.27 -10.82
N ARG A 527 -19.80 9.31 -12.11
CA ARG A 527 -20.06 8.11 -12.92
C ARG A 527 -18.84 7.20 -13.00
N LEU A 528 -17.66 7.75 -13.28
CA LEU A 528 -16.42 6.98 -13.38
C LEU A 528 -16.06 6.29 -12.06
N SER A 529 -16.29 6.95 -10.93
CA SER A 529 -16.07 6.41 -9.58
C SER A 529 -17.25 5.57 -9.07
N CYS A 530 -17.79 4.65 -9.88
CA CYS A 530 -18.91 3.78 -9.50
C CYS A 530 -20.17 4.52 -9.02
N HIS A 531 -20.47 5.69 -9.59
CA HIS A 531 -21.59 6.56 -9.18
C HIS A 531 -21.47 7.13 -7.75
N GLN A 532 -20.26 7.24 -7.21
CA GLN A 532 -20.04 7.79 -5.88
C GLN A 532 -20.01 9.33 -5.93
N ASP A 533 -20.95 9.97 -5.23
CA ASP A 533 -21.10 11.43 -5.17
C ASP A 533 -19.82 12.15 -4.72
N ILE A 534 -19.07 11.52 -3.80
CA ILE A 534 -17.83 12.03 -3.22
C ILE A 534 -16.77 12.45 -4.27
N ALA A 535 -16.79 11.84 -5.48
CA ALA A 535 -15.88 12.18 -6.56
C ALA A 535 -16.22 13.54 -7.20
N GLY A 536 -17.50 13.90 -7.29
CA GLY A 536 -17.96 15.18 -7.84
C GLY A 536 -18.15 16.28 -6.79
N ASP A 537 -18.26 15.91 -5.51
CA ASP A 537 -18.54 16.85 -4.42
C ASP A 537 -17.27 17.40 -3.75
N GLY A 538 -16.10 16.82 -4.02
CA GLY A 538 -14.81 17.40 -3.64
C GLY A 538 -14.45 18.70 -4.38
N CYS A 539 -13.33 19.31 -4.00
CA CYS A 539 -12.71 20.39 -4.74
C CYS A 539 -12.12 19.91 -6.07
N PHE A 540 -11.50 18.73 -6.05
CA PHE A 540 -11.09 17.98 -7.22
C PHE A 540 -11.07 16.48 -6.89
N SER A 541 -11.17 15.65 -7.91
CA SER A 541 -10.91 14.21 -7.83
C SER A 541 -9.89 13.82 -8.90
N LEU A 542 -9.33 12.61 -8.81
CA LEU A 542 -8.36 12.13 -9.77
C LEU A 542 -8.39 10.61 -9.93
N GLY A 543 -7.99 10.15 -11.11
CA GLY A 543 -7.62 8.77 -11.40
C GLY A 543 -6.12 8.69 -11.65
N MET A 544 -5.43 7.78 -10.95
CA MET A 544 -4.02 7.51 -11.12
C MET A 544 -3.81 6.54 -12.29
N ILE A 545 -3.04 6.97 -13.28
CA ILE A 545 -2.84 6.29 -14.56
C ILE A 545 -1.40 5.80 -14.63
N SER A 546 -1.19 4.50 -14.65
CA SER A 546 0.13 3.89 -14.72
C SER A 546 0.55 3.63 -16.15
N HIS A 547 1.80 3.92 -16.51
CA HIS A 547 2.52 3.24 -17.58
C HIS A 547 2.67 1.77 -17.15
N PHE A 548 1.90 0.90 -17.79
CA PHE A 548 1.50 -0.40 -17.23
C PHE A 548 2.17 -1.56 -17.93
N GLU A 549 1.64 -2.05 -19.06
CA GLU A 549 2.20 -3.23 -19.73
C GLU A 549 3.66 -3.03 -20.17
N PRO A 550 4.07 -1.89 -20.76
CA PRO A 550 5.47 -1.62 -21.07
C PRO A 550 6.40 -1.77 -19.86
N THR A 551 5.97 -1.32 -18.68
CA THR A 551 6.73 -1.46 -17.42
C THR A 551 6.85 -2.92 -17.01
N LEU A 552 5.75 -3.69 -17.10
CA LEU A 552 5.77 -5.13 -16.79
C LEU A 552 6.63 -5.92 -17.78
N GLN A 553 6.71 -5.50 -19.04
CA GLN A 553 7.56 -6.13 -20.06
C GLN A 553 9.03 -5.77 -19.85
N ALA A 554 9.34 -4.51 -19.55
CA ALA A 554 10.71 -4.03 -19.41
C ALA A 554 11.38 -4.49 -18.11
N LYS A 555 10.64 -4.45 -16.99
CA LYS A 555 11.18 -4.73 -15.64
C LYS A 555 10.77 -6.09 -15.10
N GLY A 556 9.62 -6.62 -15.54
CA GLY A 556 9.09 -7.92 -15.14
C GLY A 556 7.74 -7.84 -14.43
N ALA A 557 7.02 -8.97 -14.37
CA ALA A 557 5.68 -9.06 -13.79
C ALA A 557 5.62 -8.65 -12.30
N TRP A 558 6.72 -8.80 -11.57
CA TRP A 558 6.86 -8.37 -10.17
C TRP A 558 6.68 -6.86 -9.97
N MET A 559 6.78 -6.05 -11.03
CA MET A 559 6.44 -4.63 -10.96
C MET A 559 4.94 -4.37 -10.73
N TYR A 560 4.05 -5.34 -10.97
CA TYR A 560 2.62 -5.12 -10.79
C TYR A 560 2.28 -4.66 -9.36
N PRO A 561 2.65 -5.37 -8.28
CA PRO A 561 2.58 -4.86 -6.92
C PRO A 561 3.17 -3.45 -6.74
N ARG A 562 4.36 -3.19 -7.31
CA ARG A 562 5.10 -1.91 -7.14
C ARG A 562 4.35 -0.72 -7.72
N LEU A 563 3.62 -0.90 -8.83
CA LEU A 563 2.73 0.14 -9.38
C LEU A 563 1.62 0.52 -8.39
N PHE A 564 1.04 -0.48 -7.69
CA PHE A 564 0.07 -0.23 -6.63
C PHE A 564 0.71 0.39 -5.39
N TRP A 565 1.96 0.05 -5.05
CA TRP A 565 2.69 0.71 -3.98
C TRP A 565 2.90 2.19 -4.29
N GLU A 566 3.32 2.53 -5.51
CA GLU A 566 3.50 3.93 -5.94
C GLU A 566 2.19 4.73 -5.85
N THR A 567 1.06 4.15 -6.27
CA THR A 567 -0.25 4.81 -6.09
C THR A 567 -0.65 4.98 -4.62
N GLY A 568 -0.27 4.04 -3.75
CA GLY A 568 -0.49 4.15 -2.29
C GLY A 568 0.37 5.25 -1.67
N VAL A 569 1.63 5.39 -2.09
CA VAL A 569 2.52 6.48 -1.68
C VAL A 569 1.93 7.83 -2.10
N LEU A 570 1.52 7.97 -3.37
CA LEU A 570 0.85 9.17 -3.88
C LEU A 570 -0.47 9.46 -3.14
N GLY A 571 -1.25 8.42 -2.85
CA GLY A 571 -2.47 8.52 -2.05
C GLY A 571 -2.20 9.02 -0.64
N GLN A 572 -1.12 8.58 0.01
CA GLN A 572 -0.74 9.04 1.34
C GLN A 572 -0.37 10.52 1.34
N VAL A 573 0.36 10.99 0.31
CA VAL A 573 0.66 12.42 0.14
C VAL A 573 -0.63 13.23 0.07
N LEU A 574 -1.56 12.88 -0.83
CA LEU A 574 -2.84 13.59 -0.98
C LEU A 574 -3.63 13.66 0.34
N TYR A 575 -3.57 12.59 1.11
CA TYR A 575 -4.17 12.47 2.43
C TYR A 575 -3.57 13.47 3.43
N LEU A 576 -2.24 13.54 3.52
CA LEU A 576 -1.52 14.41 4.45
C LEU A 576 -1.62 15.87 4.02
N GLU A 577 -1.41 16.17 2.73
CA GLU A 577 -1.57 17.49 2.14
C GLU A 577 -2.95 18.09 2.39
N ALA A 578 -4.02 17.31 2.13
CA ALA A 578 -5.38 17.74 2.37
C ALA A 578 -5.60 18.15 3.84
N HIS A 579 -5.07 17.36 4.78
CA HIS A 579 -5.20 17.68 6.20
C HIS A 579 -4.37 18.91 6.60
N ALA A 580 -3.14 19.03 6.08
CA ALA A 580 -2.23 20.14 6.37
C ALA A 580 -2.80 21.50 5.93
N VAL A 581 -3.59 21.54 4.85
CA VAL A 581 -4.27 22.77 4.37
C VAL A 581 -5.68 22.95 4.98
N GLY A 582 -6.11 22.04 5.86
CA GLY A 582 -7.37 22.15 6.62
C GLY A 582 -8.62 21.57 5.94
N ILE A 583 -8.45 20.67 4.98
CA ILE A 583 -9.54 19.92 4.35
C ILE A 583 -9.33 18.41 4.55
N SER A 584 -10.01 17.56 3.78
CA SER A 584 -9.85 16.11 3.85
C SER A 584 -9.74 15.48 2.47
N ALA A 585 -9.36 14.21 2.46
CA ALA A 585 -9.32 13.44 1.25
C ALA A 585 -9.86 12.04 1.49
N THR A 586 -10.07 11.29 0.41
CA THR A 586 -10.42 9.87 0.47
C THR A 586 -9.97 9.15 -0.78
N GLY A 587 -9.43 7.95 -0.56
CA GLY A 587 -9.13 6.98 -1.61
C GLY A 587 -10.39 6.26 -2.08
N ILE A 588 -10.52 6.11 -3.38
CA ILE A 588 -11.66 5.50 -4.04
C ILE A 588 -11.19 4.22 -4.73
N GLY A 589 -11.46 3.07 -4.11
CA GLY A 589 -11.11 1.76 -4.65
C GLY A 589 -12.08 1.22 -5.71
N CYS A 590 -13.30 1.79 -5.80
CA CYS A 590 -14.31 1.45 -6.80
C CYS A 590 -14.38 2.52 -7.88
N PHE A 591 -13.96 2.15 -9.07
CA PHE A 591 -14.08 2.94 -10.29
C PHE A 591 -14.24 1.99 -11.47
N PHE A 592 -14.87 2.46 -12.56
CA PHE A 592 -14.97 1.69 -13.78
C PHE A 592 -13.70 1.88 -14.61
N ASP A 593 -12.88 0.84 -14.67
CA ASP A 593 -11.53 0.88 -15.25
C ASP A 593 -11.55 1.32 -16.74
N ASP A 594 -12.30 0.63 -17.60
CA ASP A 594 -12.31 0.92 -19.05
C ASP A 594 -13.02 2.25 -19.40
N PRO A 595 -14.13 2.65 -18.75
CA PRO A 595 -14.72 3.97 -18.96
C PRO A 595 -13.78 5.15 -18.66
N VAL A 596 -12.86 4.99 -17.71
CA VAL A 596 -11.80 6.00 -17.48
C VAL A 596 -10.88 6.09 -18.71
N HIS A 597 -10.52 4.94 -19.30
CA HIS A 597 -9.72 4.90 -20.53
C HIS A 597 -10.45 5.51 -21.70
N GLU A 598 -11.74 5.21 -21.87
CA GLU A 598 -12.58 5.80 -22.92
C GLU A 598 -12.60 7.32 -22.82
N VAL A 599 -12.76 7.89 -21.62
CA VAL A 599 -12.71 9.34 -21.41
C VAL A 599 -11.36 9.92 -21.83
N LEU A 600 -10.26 9.27 -21.47
CA LEU A 600 -8.90 9.72 -21.78
C LEU A 600 -8.46 9.40 -23.23
N GLY A 601 -9.17 8.52 -23.93
CA GLY A 601 -8.80 8.01 -25.25
C GLY A 601 -7.76 6.89 -25.23
N LEU A 602 -7.40 6.39 -24.04
CA LEU A 602 -6.42 5.32 -23.87
C LEU A 602 -6.97 4.00 -24.41
N LYS A 603 -6.08 3.19 -25.01
CA LYS A 603 -6.42 1.90 -25.60
C LYS A 603 -5.40 0.85 -25.16
N GLY A 604 -5.82 -0.42 -25.22
CA GLY A 604 -4.96 -1.55 -24.88
C GLY A 604 -4.57 -1.54 -23.40
N SER A 605 -3.35 -1.98 -23.12
CA SER A 605 -2.81 -2.15 -21.77
C SER A 605 -1.56 -1.31 -21.48
N ASP A 606 -1.17 -0.42 -22.41
CA ASP A 606 0.00 0.43 -22.22
C ASP A 606 -0.16 1.37 -21.03
N TYR A 607 -1.36 1.89 -20.83
CA TYR A 607 -1.73 2.68 -19.68
C TYR A 607 -2.97 2.11 -18.99
N GLN A 608 -2.95 1.96 -17.66
CA GLN A 608 -4.08 1.46 -16.88
C GLN A 608 -4.41 2.37 -15.69
N SER A 609 -5.70 2.45 -15.32
CA SER A 609 -6.13 3.20 -14.14
C SER A 609 -6.06 2.28 -12.94
N LEU A 610 -5.34 2.70 -11.90
CA LEU A 610 -5.02 1.83 -10.76
C LEU A 610 -5.70 2.25 -9.46
N TYR A 611 -5.82 3.55 -9.20
CA TYR A 611 -6.39 4.08 -7.96
C TYR A 611 -7.07 5.43 -8.19
N HIS A 612 -8.18 5.72 -7.52
CA HIS A 612 -8.86 7.01 -7.60
C HIS A 612 -8.82 7.72 -6.25
N PHE A 613 -8.95 9.04 -6.27
CA PHE A 613 -8.90 9.86 -5.06
C PHE A 613 -9.80 11.08 -5.18
N THR A 614 -10.23 11.62 -4.05
CA THR A 614 -10.98 12.88 -3.97
C THR A 614 -10.46 13.72 -2.82
N VAL A 615 -10.43 15.04 -3.00
CA VAL A 615 -9.93 16.02 -2.03
C VAL A 615 -10.93 17.16 -1.91
N GLY A 616 -11.35 17.50 -0.71
CA GLY A 616 -12.34 18.54 -0.46
C GLY A 616 -12.76 18.68 1.01
N GLY A 617 -13.74 19.53 1.25
CA GLY A 617 -14.32 19.72 2.59
C GLY A 617 -15.11 18.48 3.02
N PRO A 618 -14.82 17.88 4.19
CA PRO A 618 -15.52 16.68 4.64
C PRO A 618 -16.91 17.01 5.20
N VAL A 619 -17.86 16.09 5.04
CA VAL A 619 -19.07 16.07 5.87
C VAL A 619 -18.73 15.45 7.23
N ILE A 620 -18.95 16.20 8.31
CA ILE A 620 -18.68 15.73 9.68
C ILE A 620 -19.94 15.09 10.28
N ASP A 621 -19.89 13.77 10.50
CA ASP A 621 -20.95 13.07 11.21
C ASP A 621 -20.79 13.18 12.73
N LYS A 622 -21.55 14.09 13.34
CA LYS A 622 -21.54 14.35 14.79
C LYS A 622 -22.06 13.19 15.63
N ARG A 623 -22.64 12.14 15.03
CA ARG A 623 -23.13 10.95 15.74
C ARG A 623 -22.03 9.92 15.97
N ILE A 624 -20.86 10.08 15.35
CA ILE A 624 -19.72 9.18 15.51
C ILE A 624 -18.79 9.78 16.57
N MET A 625 -18.68 9.10 17.70
CA MET A 625 -17.77 9.51 18.76
C MET A 625 -16.33 9.08 18.41
N SER A 626 -15.36 9.94 18.72
CA SER A 626 -13.94 9.63 18.63
C SER A 626 -13.40 9.34 20.02
N LEU A 627 -12.67 8.24 20.16
CA LEU A 627 -12.00 7.80 21.37
C LEU A 627 -10.48 7.83 21.15
N PRO A 628 -9.67 7.99 22.22
CA PRO A 628 -8.22 8.00 22.12
C PRO A 628 -7.71 6.66 21.56
N ALA A 629 -6.55 6.68 20.91
CA ALA A 629 -5.93 5.46 20.38
C ALA A 629 -5.57 4.46 21.49
N TYR A 630 -5.03 4.99 22.60
CA TYR A 630 -4.53 4.25 23.76
C TYR A 630 -4.87 4.99 25.07
N PRO A 631 -5.21 4.28 26.16
CA PRO A 631 -5.72 2.91 26.13
C PRO A 631 -6.98 2.83 25.26
N GLY A 632 -7.10 1.77 24.47
CA GLY A 632 -8.30 1.52 23.67
C GLY A 632 -9.48 1.06 24.54
N PRO A 633 -10.69 0.94 23.96
CA PRO A 633 -11.84 0.36 24.65
C PRO A 633 -11.56 -1.07 25.11
N GLU A 634 -12.03 -1.43 26.32
CA GLU A 634 -11.76 -2.73 26.98
C GLU A 634 -12.41 -3.94 26.29
N ILE A 635 -13.40 -3.72 25.43
CA ILE A 635 -14.13 -4.76 24.71
C ILE A 635 -13.73 -4.72 23.24
N ASP A 636 -13.12 -5.81 22.75
CA ASP A 636 -12.95 -6.06 21.32
C ASP A 636 -14.33 -6.20 20.67
N ALA A 637 -14.61 -5.35 19.68
CA ALA A 637 -15.88 -5.32 18.96
C ALA A 637 -16.06 -6.54 18.03
#